data_AF-A0A2E1E0S8-F1
#
_entry.id   AF-A0A2E1E0S8-F1
#
_cell.length_a   1.000
_cell.length_b   1.000
_cell.length_c   1.000
_cell.angle_alpha   90.00
_cell.angle_beta   90.00
_cell.angle_gamma   90.00
#
_symmetry.space_group_name_H-M   'P 1'
#
loop_
_entity.id
_entity.type
_entity.pdbx_description
1 polymer ?
#
loop_
_entity_poly.entity_id
_entity_poly.type
_entity_poly.pdbx_seq_one_letter_code
_entity_poly.pdbx_strand_id
1 'polypeptide(L)'
;MGNIIKVTLKLGLKFGFSSSCLNLKSFHYQFRFKRLLLYPLLFSFLLYSRETKQNGLTNSGFIDLTYATIVTRDGELSLIEQSSVNILIEEVEKRTGIKWNIVTKRPKSGFIITILNLKPEFSNITPLSIKLRSYNDESYGIITKNNEIGIGGYGSKGILNGIGKFLRTLEMVPGKIILRDPLNIASSPYHKIRGHQLGYRPLSNSYDAWTPEVYDQYIRELAIFGVNAIENIPLSGGDNDIMPISRMEMNRALSNICSKYGMEYWVWTPATVDLSNPEKRAAHFLEHETFYKESPKLDAVFFPGGDPGDNHPRHVMPFLADLSVILKIYHPSAKIWMSLQGFNEKEINYFFDWIVEHKPDWFGGAVGGPASPPLPYIRGRLPGKYKLRDYPDITHTVRSQYPTPWLDPAIAFTSGREGTNPEPVYYSTIFRHNQEFIDGYITYSDGIHDDVNKIVYSMLGWDKDLQPYSIILDYVRFFFGVDASINIANSIFNLEKNWDGPLQNNPNVFTTFQTFEAFGKSKPELQNNWRWQLLQLKAHYDAYIKVRLDYEQRLEKEVNEILGEAEIIGAKKAMDKARVIFSQADEKKIYPYLREKIIELCEQLNQSIGYQSSILNYSAHNPERSAVLDYIDYPLNNRWWVEDQFVEIQKLDSEEDKIARLDIIRKWENPGPGSFYDDIGNVAKSDQVLRGKPLSEDPLMQTNPNPDFMWWDDGMARVRQTWVSKMDWPIGLQYDHLDKSATYILRTTGYGQCLVRVNNERIYPTIDEKGIGEIKEFFIPKSLYKNGSITLTFDIPHEPEINWRQQSRLSEVWLIKK
;
A
#
# COMPACT_ATOMS: atom_id res chain seq x y z
N MET A 1 -19.87 -53.61 -11.37
CA MET A 1 -20.52 -53.96 -12.67
C MET A 1 -20.45 -52.71 -13.54
N GLY A 2 -19.96 -52.70 -14.78
CA GLY A 2 -19.25 -53.72 -15.58
C GLY A 2 -18.90 -53.16 -16.98
N ASN A 3 -17.93 -53.76 -17.68
CA ASN A 3 -17.52 -53.55 -19.09
C ASN A 3 -17.00 -52.12 -19.45
N ILE A 4 -15.81 -51.86 -20.04
CA ILE A 4 -14.85 -52.56 -20.92
C ILE A 4 -15.27 -52.70 -22.40
N ILE A 5 -14.30 -52.41 -23.30
CA ILE A 5 -14.19 -52.67 -24.77
C ILE A 5 -14.54 -51.42 -25.64
N LYS A 6 -13.61 -50.63 -26.23
CA LYS A 6 -12.46 -50.88 -27.17
C LYS A 6 -12.92 -50.92 -28.64
N VAL A 7 -12.34 -50.09 -29.52
CA VAL A 7 -11.99 -50.40 -30.94
C VAL A 7 -11.04 -49.34 -31.52
N THR A 8 -10.22 -49.77 -32.48
CA THR A 8 -9.09 -49.08 -33.12
C THR A 8 -9.36 -48.87 -34.61
N LEU A 9 -8.78 -47.84 -35.25
CA LEU A 9 -8.03 -47.83 -36.54
C LEU A 9 -7.95 -46.37 -37.05
N LYS A 10 -6.80 -45.75 -37.38
CA LYS A 10 -5.64 -46.12 -38.22
C LYS A 10 -5.89 -45.87 -39.72
N LEU A 11 -5.31 -44.77 -40.24
CA LEU A 11 -4.96 -44.61 -41.65
C LEU A 11 -3.80 -43.60 -41.77
N GLY A 12 -2.85 -43.86 -42.67
CA GLY A 12 -1.72 -42.98 -42.93
C GLY A 12 -0.82 -43.52 -44.05
N LEU A 13 -0.19 -42.60 -44.78
CA LEU A 13 0.92 -42.80 -45.74
C LEU A 13 1.69 -41.45 -45.76
N LYS A 14 3.01 -41.39 -45.53
CA LYS A 14 4.15 -41.73 -46.44
C LYS A 14 4.22 -40.79 -47.65
N PHE A 15 5.37 -40.30 -48.13
CA PHE A 15 6.81 -40.41 -47.76
C PHE A 15 7.56 -39.27 -48.51
N GLY A 16 8.81 -38.92 -48.12
CA GLY A 16 9.65 -38.07 -48.99
C GLY A 16 10.92 -37.49 -48.36
N PHE A 17 12.02 -38.25 -48.34
CA PHE A 17 13.37 -37.75 -48.03
C PHE A 17 14.09 -37.32 -49.33
N SER A 18 14.96 -36.31 -49.26
CA SER A 18 16.18 -36.27 -50.08
C SER A 18 17.29 -35.48 -49.37
N SER A 19 18.55 -35.85 -49.63
CA SER A 19 19.73 -35.34 -48.93
C SER A 19 20.84 -34.96 -49.92
N SER A 20 21.52 -33.85 -49.68
CA SER A 20 22.87 -33.51 -50.16
C SER A 20 23.24 -32.11 -49.61
N CYS A 21 24.47 -31.65 -49.43
CA CYS A 21 25.80 -32.18 -49.13
C CYS A 21 26.79 -31.03 -49.46
N LEU A 22 27.72 -30.73 -48.57
CA LEU A 22 29.01 -30.03 -48.83
C LEU A 22 29.00 -28.59 -49.40
N ASN A 23 29.51 -27.63 -48.62
CA ASN A 23 30.96 -27.34 -48.70
C ASN A 23 31.54 -26.57 -47.49
N LEU A 24 32.85 -26.72 -47.27
CA LEU A 24 33.64 -26.10 -46.20
C LEU A 24 34.59 -25.01 -46.77
N LYS A 25 34.90 -24.00 -45.95
CA LYS A 25 36.20 -23.30 -45.79
C LYS A 25 36.03 -22.16 -44.77
N SER A 26 36.39 -22.29 -43.49
CA SER A 26 37.75 -22.33 -42.90
C SER A 26 38.54 -21.02 -43.04
N PHE A 27 38.65 -20.28 -41.95
CA PHE A 27 39.88 -19.55 -41.61
C PHE A 27 40.20 -19.76 -40.13
N HIS A 28 41.47 -19.97 -39.82
CA HIS A 28 42.00 -20.31 -38.51
C HIS A 28 42.86 -19.16 -37.99
N TYR A 29 42.82 -18.90 -36.69
CA TYR A 29 43.99 -18.41 -35.97
C TYR A 29 44.07 -19.11 -34.60
N GLN A 30 45.24 -19.66 -34.30
CA GLN A 30 45.59 -20.30 -33.03
C GLN A 30 46.19 -19.22 -32.08
N PHE A 31 46.33 -19.38 -30.76
CA PHE A 31 46.85 -20.54 -30.03
C PHE A 31 46.63 -20.41 -28.49
N ARG A 32 46.40 -21.55 -27.79
CA ARG A 32 46.77 -21.90 -26.37
C ARG A 32 46.47 -20.87 -25.24
N PHE A 33 46.00 -21.20 -24.04
CA PHE A 33 45.77 -22.43 -23.25
C PHE A 33 44.68 -22.08 -22.20
N LYS A 34 44.14 -22.95 -21.32
CA LYS A 34 44.49 -24.30 -20.84
C LYS A 34 43.19 -25.16 -20.71
N ARG A 35 43.22 -26.28 -19.98
CA ARG A 35 42.06 -27.13 -19.63
C ARG A 35 41.28 -26.57 -18.43
N LEU A 36 39.93 -26.65 -18.44
CA LEU A 36 39.15 -27.50 -17.51
C LEU A 36 37.67 -27.64 -17.95
N LEU A 37 36.97 -28.60 -17.32
CA LEU A 37 35.52 -28.86 -17.33
C LEU A 37 34.92 -29.61 -18.55
N LEU A 38 34.52 -30.86 -18.29
CA LEU A 38 33.46 -31.59 -18.99
C LEU A 38 32.09 -31.17 -18.41
N TYR A 39 31.08 -31.15 -19.28
CA TYR A 39 29.64 -31.24 -19.00
C TYR A 39 29.21 -32.70 -18.63
N PRO A 40 27.94 -33.02 -18.30
CA PRO A 40 26.80 -32.23 -17.79
C PRO A 40 26.01 -32.89 -16.62
N LEU A 41 24.92 -32.22 -16.18
CA LEU A 41 23.64 -32.80 -15.70
C LEU A 41 23.59 -33.63 -14.39
N LEU A 42 22.42 -33.52 -13.72
CA LEU A 42 21.98 -34.29 -12.54
C LEU A 42 22.84 -34.14 -11.26
N PHE A 43 22.49 -33.17 -10.41
CA PHE A 43 22.19 -33.35 -8.97
C PHE A 43 21.91 -31.97 -8.34
N SER A 44 20.63 -31.64 -8.12
CA SER A 44 20.22 -30.38 -7.49
C SER A 44 19.04 -30.59 -6.53
N PHE A 45 19.25 -31.49 -5.57
CA PHE A 45 18.53 -31.57 -4.30
C PHE A 45 19.53 -32.00 -3.24
N LEU A 46 19.44 -31.43 -2.04
CA LEU A 46 20.41 -31.50 -0.93
C LEU A 46 21.73 -30.76 -1.18
N LEU A 47 21.83 -29.53 -0.64
CA LEU A 47 22.86 -29.12 0.34
C LEU A 47 22.84 -27.59 0.54
N TYR A 48 22.01 -27.09 1.45
CA TYR A 48 22.28 -25.83 2.15
C TYR A 48 21.68 -25.78 3.57
N SER A 49 21.83 -26.88 4.32
CA SER A 49 21.78 -26.84 5.78
C SER A 49 23.20 -26.79 6.32
N ARG A 50 23.61 -25.59 6.78
CA ARG A 50 24.84 -25.39 7.56
C ARG A 50 24.49 -24.86 8.94
N GLU A 51 23.56 -25.55 9.60
CA GLU A 51 23.33 -25.36 11.03
C GLU A 51 24.49 -25.95 11.83
N THR A 52 24.91 -25.21 12.84
CA THR A 52 25.92 -25.64 13.81
C THR A 52 25.39 -26.78 14.66
N LYS A 53 26.10 -27.93 14.65
CA LYS A 53 25.80 -29.06 15.53
C LYS A 53 25.74 -28.63 17.01
N GLN A 54 24.55 -28.66 17.60
CA GLN A 54 24.39 -28.88 19.04
C GLN A 54 23.76 -30.26 19.26
N ASN A 55 24.48 -31.14 19.96
CA ASN A 55 23.95 -32.43 20.39
C ASN A 55 23.03 -32.21 21.59
N GLY A 56 21.77 -32.66 21.52
CA GLY A 56 20.85 -32.57 22.66
C GLY A 56 19.39 -32.92 22.37
N LEU A 57 19.09 -34.18 22.06
CA LEU A 57 17.77 -34.81 22.16
C LEU A 57 16.57 -34.01 21.59
N THR A 58 16.40 -34.05 20.27
CA THR A 58 15.13 -33.69 19.62
C THR A 58 14.06 -34.76 19.91
N ASN A 59 13.24 -34.54 20.93
CA ASN A 59 11.95 -35.23 21.01
C ASN A 59 11.07 -34.72 19.87
N SER A 60 10.90 -35.51 18.81
CA SER A 60 9.99 -35.21 17.70
C SER A 60 8.55 -35.49 18.12
N GLY A 61 7.97 -34.57 18.88
CA GLY A 61 6.60 -34.62 19.34
C GLY A 61 6.11 -33.22 19.68
N PHE A 62 4.87 -32.93 19.28
CA PHE A 62 4.23 -31.67 19.60
C PHE A 62 4.06 -31.54 21.12
N ILE A 63 4.13 -30.30 21.61
CA ILE A 63 3.98 -29.99 23.03
C ILE A 63 2.54 -29.54 23.26
N ASP A 64 1.79 -30.32 24.03
CA ASP A 64 0.44 -29.96 24.47
C ASP A 64 0.53 -29.03 25.70
N LEU A 65 0.00 -27.81 25.54
CA LEU A 65 0.00 -26.77 26.56
C LEU A 65 -1.39 -26.53 27.14
N THR A 66 -2.38 -27.35 26.79
CA THR A 66 -3.80 -27.22 27.22
C THR A 66 -3.95 -27.12 28.74
N TYR A 67 -3.10 -27.83 29.50
CA TYR A 67 -3.09 -27.82 30.97
C TYR A 67 -1.81 -27.18 31.55
N ALA A 68 -1.16 -26.29 30.81
CA ALA A 68 0.02 -25.58 31.29
C ALA A 68 -0.34 -24.62 32.45
N THR A 69 0.63 -24.39 33.34
CA THR A 69 0.54 -23.39 34.41
C THR A 69 1.54 -22.27 34.13
N ILE A 70 1.10 -21.02 34.18
CA ILE A 70 1.97 -19.85 34.09
C ILE A 70 2.65 -19.64 35.44
N VAL A 71 3.98 -19.50 35.44
CA VAL A 71 4.77 -19.13 36.61
C VAL A 71 5.33 -17.72 36.41
N THR A 72 5.01 -16.80 37.32
CA THR A 72 5.55 -15.44 37.37
C THR A 72 6.45 -15.25 38.59
N ARG A 73 7.13 -14.09 38.69
CA ARG A 73 7.87 -13.71 39.88
C ARG A 73 6.94 -13.36 41.06
N ASP A 74 7.37 -13.66 42.28
CA ASP A 74 6.79 -13.09 43.50
C ASP A 74 6.96 -11.55 43.53
N GLY A 75 6.12 -10.89 44.34
CA GLY A 75 6.12 -9.44 44.53
C GLY A 75 5.32 -8.67 43.48
N GLU A 76 5.37 -7.34 43.55
CA GLU A 76 4.62 -6.47 42.64
C GLU A 76 5.23 -6.46 41.23
N LEU A 77 4.40 -6.75 40.23
CA LEU A 77 4.74 -6.65 38.80
C LEU A 77 4.56 -5.21 38.32
N SER A 78 5.43 -4.72 37.44
CA SER A 78 5.20 -3.44 36.73
C SER A 78 3.92 -3.50 35.88
N LEU A 79 3.28 -2.36 35.60
CA LEU A 79 2.06 -2.30 34.78
C LEU A 79 2.22 -3.04 33.43
N ILE A 80 3.39 -2.92 32.81
CA ILE A 80 3.71 -3.60 31.55
C ILE A 80 3.86 -5.11 31.75
N GLU A 81 4.50 -5.58 32.83
CA GLU A 81 4.58 -7.01 33.18
C GLU A 81 3.19 -7.61 33.43
N GLN A 82 2.35 -6.93 34.22
CA GLN A 82 0.97 -7.33 34.49
C GLN A 82 0.19 -7.44 33.18
N SER A 83 0.23 -6.39 32.35
CA SER A 83 -0.46 -6.34 31.06
C SER A 83 0.04 -7.43 30.10
N SER A 84 1.34 -7.75 30.11
CA SER A 84 1.92 -8.80 29.27
C SER A 84 1.40 -10.20 29.65
N VAL A 85 1.29 -10.49 30.96
CA VAL A 85 0.73 -11.76 31.44
C VAL A 85 -0.77 -11.85 31.16
N ASN A 86 -1.50 -10.75 31.35
CA ASN A 86 -2.93 -10.70 31.02
C ASN A 86 -3.17 -10.91 29.52
N ILE A 87 -2.38 -10.29 28.62
CA ILE A 87 -2.44 -10.54 27.18
C ILE A 87 -2.26 -12.03 26.86
N LEU A 88 -1.27 -12.69 27.44
CA LEU A 88 -1.02 -14.11 27.20
C LEU A 88 -2.25 -14.99 27.52
N ILE A 89 -2.96 -14.66 28.60
CA ILE A 89 -4.12 -15.42 29.07
C ILE A 89 -5.36 -15.06 28.27
N GLU A 90 -5.65 -13.77 28.11
CA GLU A 90 -6.83 -13.25 27.42
C GLU A 90 -6.83 -13.67 25.94
N GLU A 91 -5.70 -13.58 25.23
CA GLU A 91 -5.62 -13.98 23.81
C GLU A 91 -5.72 -15.50 23.62
N VAL A 92 -5.30 -16.30 24.61
CA VAL A 92 -5.45 -17.77 24.63
C VAL A 92 -6.89 -18.16 24.96
N GLU A 93 -7.48 -17.59 26.01
CA GLU A 93 -8.87 -17.82 26.45
C GLU A 93 -9.84 -17.44 25.33
N LYS A 94 -9.64 -16.29 24.68
CA LYS A 94 -10.42 -15.80 23.51
C LYS A 94 -10.44 -16.76 22.33
N ARG A 95 -9.35 -17.51 22.06
CA ARG A 95 -9.24 -18.43 20.91
C ARG A 95 -9.55 -19.89 21.23
N THR A 96 -9.47 -20.28 22.51
CA THR A 96 -9.52 -21.71 22.90
C THR A 96 -10.54 -22.04 23.98
N GLY A 97 -11.05 -21.04 24.70
CA GLY A 97 -11.86 -21.24 25.91
C GLY A 97 -11.08 -21.80 27.11
N ILE A 98 -9.75 -21.92 27.01
CA ILE A 98 -8.88 -22.39 28.10
C ILE A 98 -8.33 -21.20 28.85
N LYS A 99 -8.52 -21.20 30.18
CA LYS A 99 -7.90 -20.25 31.10
C LYS A 99 -6.72 -20.91 31.80
N TRP A 100 -5.50 -20.42 31.55
CA TRP A 100 -4.32 -20.87 32.28
C TRP A 100 -4.28 -20.30 33.69
N ASN A 101 -3.87 -21.13 34.65
CA ASN A 101 -3.64 -20.69 36.03
C ASN A 101 -2.31 -19.93 36.14
N ILE A 102 -2.30 -18.82 36.88
CA ILE A 102 -1.07 -18.11 37.27
C ILE A 102 -0.69 -18.51 38.69
N VAL A 103 0.57 -18.82 38.92
CA VAL A 103 1.15 -18.99 40.27
C VAL A 103 2.52 -18.32 40.34
N THR A 104 2.95 -17.91 41.52
CA THR A 104 4.33 -17.43 41.73
C THR A 104 5.29 -18.55 42.18
N LYS A 105 4.74 -19.64 42.73
CA LYS A 105 5.49 -20.81 43.18
C LYS A 105 5.42 -21.94 42.16
N ARG A 106 6.58 -22.36 41.67
CA ARG A 106 6.73 -23.43 40.68
C ARG A 106 6.00 -24.73 41.11
N PRO A 107 5.06 -25.26 40.31
CA PRO A 107 4.35 -26.50 40.65
C PRO A 107 5.27 -27.72 40.54
N LYS A 108 4.95 -28.79 41.29
CA LYS A 108 5.75 -30.04 41.34
C LYS A 108 5.55 -30.95 40.10
N SER A 109 4.49 -30.73 39.34
CA SER A 109 4.06 -31.58 38.22
C SER A 109 3.24 -30.77 37.22
N GLY A 110 3.10 -31.26 35.99
CA GLY A 110 2.44 -30.55 34.89
C GLY A 110 3.45 -29.83 33.98
N PHE A 111 2.94 -29.20 32.93
CA PHE A 111 3.74 -28.37 32.03
C PHE A 111 3.74 -26.92 32.53
N ILE A 112 4.88 -26.24 32.42
CA ILE A 112 5.09 -24.89 33.00
C ILE A 112 5.46 -23.89 31.90
N ILE A 113 4.89 -22.68 31.99
CA ILE A 113 5.30 -21.52 31.18
C ILE A 113 5.82 -20.45 32.16
N THR A 114 7.13 -20.30 32.26
CA THR A 114 7.77 -19.36 33.22
C THR A 114 8.06 -18.03 32.55
N ILE A 115 7.45 -16.95 33.05
CA ILE A 115 7.63 -15.57 32.57
C ILE A 115 8.70 -14.88 33.43
N LEU A 116 9.72 -14.32 32.79
CA LEU A 116 10.95 -13.89 33.45
C LEU A 116 11.36 -12.48 33.05
N ASN A 117 11.62 -11.65 34.05
CA ASN A 117 12.38 -10.41 33.88
C ASN A 117 13.86 -10.72 34.09
N LEU A 118 14.69 -10.41 33.10
CA LEU A 118 16.11 -10.77 33.06
C LEU A 118 17.03 -9.62 33.48
N LYS A 119 16.51 -8.49 33.99
CA LYS A 119 17.38 -7.50 34.66
C LYS A 119 18.02 -8.09 35.92
N PRO A 120 19.26 -7.69 36.29
CA PRO A 120 19.98 -8.27 37.42
C PRO A 120 19.21 -8.26 38.75
N GLU A 121 18.42 -7.22 39.01
CA GLU A 121 17.58 -7.07 40.20
C GLU A 121 16.48 -8.12 40.36
N PHE A 122 16.12 -8.85 39.29
CA PHE A 122 15.08 -9.90 39.30
C PHE A 122 15.62 -11.33 39.09
N SER A 123 16.95 -11.51 39.06
CA SER A 123 17.64 -12.70 38.53
C SER A 123 17.47 -14.05 39.29
N ASN A 124 16.65 -14.12 40.33
CA ASN A 124 16.69 -15.20 41.34
C ASN A 124 15.67 -16.36 41.16
N ILE A 125 15.02 -16.50 40.00
CA ILE A 125 13.69 -17.14 39.93
C ILE A 125 13.62 -18.46 39.13
N THR A 126 14.67 -18.85 38.38
CA THR A 126 14.62 -20.08 37.55
C THR A 126 15.97 -20.77 37.33
N PRO A 127 16.00 -22.11 37.14
CA PRO A 127 17.14 -22.82 36.58
C PRO A 127 17.27 -22.71 35.04
N LEU A 128 16.37 -21.97 34.35
CA LEU A 128 16.45 -21.73 32.91
C LEU A 128 17.44 -20.60 32.59
N SER A 129 18.54 -20.96 31.93
CA SER A 129 19.44 -19.98 31.31
C SER A 129 18.89 -19.55 29.95
N ILE A 130 18.14 -18.43 29.93
CA ILE A 130 17.66 -17.79 28.70
C ILE A 130 18.77 -16.92 28.13
N LYS A 131 19.06 -17.09 26.84
CA LYS A 131 19.99 -16.24 26.10
C LYS A 131 19.24 -15.09 25.45
N LEU A 132 19.90 -13.93 25.39
CA LEU A 132 19.42 -12.75 24.67
C LEU A 132 20.36 -12.43 23.50
N ARG A 133 19.82 -11.88 22.41
CA ARG A 133 20.61 -11.40 21.27
C ARG A 133 21.34 -10.09 21.62
N SER A 134 20.72 -9.25 22.44
CA SER A 134 21.33 -8.08 23.09
C SER A 134 20.60 -7.77 24.40
N TYR A 135 21.21 -6.93 25.24
CA TYR A 135 20.66 -6.51 26.53
C TYR A 135 19.99 -5.12 26.42
N ASN A 136 19.02 -4.99 25.51
CA ASN A 136 18.16 -3.80 25.42
C ASN A 136 16.76 -4.13 25.97
N ASP A 137 16.03 -3.14 26.50
CA ASP A 137 14.78 -3.34 27.25
C ASP A 137 13.64 -4.01 26.46
N GLU A 138 13.74 -4.04 25.12
CA GLU A 138 12.80 -4.69 24.22
C GLU A 138 13.20 -6.13 23.83
N SER A 139 14.41 -6.57 24.19
CA SER A 139 14.95 -7.88 23.81
C SER A 139 14.32 -9.01 24.60
N TYR A 140 14.18 -10.17 23.96
CA TYR A 140 13.65 -11.38 24.58
C TYR A 140 14.39 -12.64 24.14
N GLY A 141 14.21 -13.69 24.93
CA GLY A 141 14.54 -15.06 24.57
C GLY A 141 13.43 -16.01 25.01
N ILE A 142 13.22 -17.05 24.22
CA ILE A 142 12.30 -18.14 24.55
C ILE A 142 13.11 -19.44 24.50
N ILE A 143 12.99 -20.27 25.53
CA ILE A 143 13.65 -21.58 25.61
C ILE A 143 12.62 -22.65 25.95
N THR A 144 12.76 -23.83 25.34
CA THR A 144 11.93 -24.99 25.65
C THR A 144 12.81 -26.11 26.18
N LYS A 145 12.59 -26.54 27.42
CA LYS A 145 13.44 -27.52 28.11
C LYS A 145 12.60 -28.42 29.02
N ASN A 146 12.65 -29.73 28.78
CA ASN A 146 11.84 -30.73 29.50
C ASN A 146 10.34 -30.34 29.44
N ASN A 147 9.67 -30.23 30.59
CA ASN A 147 8.26 -29.83 30.69
C ASN A 147 8.10 -28.33 31.02
N GLU A 148 9.02 -27.48 30.57
CA GLU A 148 9.01 -26.05 30.83
C GLU A 148 9.35 -25.23 29.58
N ILE A 149 8.59 -24.17 29.33
CA ILE A 149 8.94 -23.09 28.41
C ILE A 149 9.27 -21.87 29.26
N GLY A 150 10.43 -21.26 29.05
CA GLY A 150 10.80 -19.98 29.64
C GLY A 150 10.66 -18.86 28.63
N ILE A 151 9.90 -17.81 28.94
CA ILE A 151 9.79 -16.58 28.14
C ILE A 151 10.43 -15.46 28.96
N GLY A 152 11.62 -15.01 28.55
CA GLY A 152 12.39 -14.02 29.28
C GLY A 152 12.60 -12.74 28.47
N GLY A 153 12.21 -11.60 29.03
CA GLY A 153 12.54 -10.28 28.48
C GLY A 153 13.66 -9.62 29.28
N TYR A 154 14.52 -8.83 28.63
CA TYR A 154 15.48 -8.01 29.38
C TYR A 154 14.78 -6.95 30.21
N GLY A 155 13.81 -6.22 29.64
CA GLY A 155 12.89 -5.36 30.36
C GLY A 155 11.43 -5.80 30.18
N SER A 156 10.50 -5.08 30.81
CA SER A 156 9.07 -5.40 30.75
C SER A 156 8.51 -5.38 29.31
N LYS A 157 8.99 -4.49 28.45
CA LYS A 157 8.62 -4.48 27.01
C LYS A 157 9.17 -5.69 26.28
N GLY A 158 10.37 -6.16 26.62
CA GLY A 158 10.91 -7.44 26.15
C GLY A 158 10.03 -8.63 26.52
N ILE A 159 9.45 -8.65 27.73
CA ILE A 159 8.50 -9.71 28.13
C ILE A 159 7.28 -9.69 27.21
N LEU A 160 6.69 -8.51 26.95
CA LEU A 160 5.58 -8.34 26.03
C LEU A 160 5.92 -8.84 24.61
N ASN A 161 7.09 -8.45 24.08
CA ASN A 161 7.55 -8.84 22.75
C ASN A 161 7.77 -10.38 22.65
N GLY A 162 8.30 -11.01 23.70
CA GLY A 162 8.48 -12.45 23.80
C GLY A 162 7.14 -13.20 23.88
N ILE A 163 6.21 -12.72 24.69
CA ILE A 163 4.83 -13.23 24.76
C ILE A 163 4.13 -13.08 23.41
N GLY A 164 4.31 -11.95 22.73
CA GLY A 164 3.78 -11.71 21.39
C GLY A 164 4.29 -12.76 20.38
N LYS A 165 5.60 -13.02 20.34
CA LYS A 165 6.13 -14.07 19.44
C LYS A 165 5.65 -15.47 19.83
N PHE A 166 5.52 -15.75 21.13
CA PHE A 166 4.96 -17.01 21.59
C PHE A 166 3.53 -17.20 21.08
N LEU A 167 2.64 -16.22 21.30
CA LEU A 167 1.24 -16.25 20.84
C LEU A 167 1.10 -16.49 19.33
N ARG A 168 1.93 -15.86 18.49
CA ARG A 168 1.93 -16.10 17.02
C ARG A 168 2.44 -17.48 16.60
N THR A 169 3.15 -18.16 17.49
CA THR A 169 3.74 -19.48 17.23
C THR A 169 2.85 -20.63 17.75
N LEU A 170 1.91 -20.35 18.66
CA LEU A 170 0.96 -21.34 19.17
C LEU A 170 -0.09 -21.72 18.13
N GLU A 171 -0.44 -23.01 18.09
CA GLU A 171 -1.66 -23.48 17.46
C GLU A 171 -2.77 -23.46 18.50
N MET A 172 -3.68 -22.50 18.34
CA MET A 172 -4.83 -22.28 19.21
C MET A 172 -6.11 -22.68 18.47
N VAL A 173 -6.85 -23.63 19.03
CA VAL A 173 -8.18 -24.05 18.57
C VAL A 173 -9.09 -24.28 19.79
N PRO A 174 -10.42 -24.28 19.64
CA PRO A 174 -11.33 -24.56 20.76
C PRO A 174 -10.95 -25.83 21.52
N GLY A 175 -10.71 -25.68 22.83
CA GLY A 175 -10.33 -26.77 23.74
C GLY A 175 -8.91 -27.31 23.60
N LYS A 176 -8.01 -26.70 22.80
CA LYS A 176 -6.62 -27.19 22.68
C LYS A 176 -5.58 -26.12 22.35
N ILE A 177 -4.41 -26.22 22.99
CA ILE A 177 -3.24 -25.36 22.72
C ILE A 177 -2.03 -26.25 22.43
N ILE A 178 -1.40 -26.07 21.27
CA ILE A 178 -0.24 -26.86 20.84
C ILE A 178 0.92 -25.93 20.47
N LEU A 179 2.13 -26.26 20.90
CA LEU A 179 3.37 -25.78 20.28
C LEU A 179 3.96 -26.94 19.46
N ARG A 180 4.01 -26.82 18.13
CA ARG A 180 4.44 -27.94 17.26
C ARG A 180 5.88 -28.39 17.51
N ASP A 181 6.77 -27.43 17.66
CA ASP A 181 8.22 -27.66 17.75
C ASP A 181 8.82 -26.88 18.94
N PRO A 182 9.80 -27.44 19.67
CA PRO A 182 10.46 -26.75 20.78
C PRO A 182 11.04 -25.39 20.39
N LEU A 183 10.50 -24.30 20.93
CA LEU A 183 10.90 -22.94 20.61
C LEU A 183 12.15 -22.54 21.42
N ASN A 184 13.24 -22.25 20.71
CA ASN A 184 14.55 -21.90 21.27
C ASN A 184 15.16 -20.72 20.49
N ILE A 185 14.76 -19.49 20.85
CA ILE A 185 15.11 -18.26 20.11
C ILE A 185 15.61 -17.16 21.05
N ALA A 186 16.41 -16.26 20.51
CA ALA A 186 16.85 -15.03 21.16
C ALA A 186 16.75 -13.89 20.14
N SER A 187 16.02 -12.82 20.47
CA SER A 187 15.68 -11.77 19.51
C SER A 187 15.69 -10.38 20.13
N SER A 188 15.92 -9.38 19.28
CA SER A 188 16.00 -7.96 19.60
C SER A 188 15.52 -7.20 18.36
N PRO A 189 14.82 -6.06 18.50
CA PRO A 189 14.37 -5.30 17.35
C PRO A 189 15.54 -4.66 16.59
N TYR A 190 15.36 -4.47 15.28
CA TYR A 190 16.31 -3.80 14.40
C TYR A 190 16.21 -2.27 14.50
N HIS A 191 15.01 -1.70 14.26
CA HIS A 191 14.76 -0.27 14.46
C HIS A 191 14.31 0.04 15.89
N LYS A 192 14.66 1.24 16.37
CA LYS A 192 14.29 1.71 17.71
C LYS A 192 12.88 2.33 17.76
N ILE A 193 12.42 2.94 16.67
CA ILE A 193 11.09 3.51 16.56
C ILE A 193 10.32 2.67 15.53
N ARG A 194 9.21 2.06 15.95
CA ARG A 194 8.39 1.15 15.14
C ARG A 194 6.93 1.42 15.47
N GLY A 195 6.28 2.22 14.64
CA GLY A 195 4.92 2.69 14.90
C GLY A 195 4.03 2.90 13.69
N HIS A 196 2.79 3.27 14.00
CA HIS A 196 1.75 3.65 13.04
C HIS A 196 0.98 4.85 13.57
N GLN A 197 0.53 5.72 12.68
CA GLN A 197 -0.42 6.77 13.03
C GLN A 197 -1.83 6.17 13.16
N LEU A 198 -2.52 6.49 14.25
CA LEU A 198 -3.90 6.13 14.56
C LEU A 198 -4.62 7.41 15.00
N GLY A 199 -4.97 8.27 14.03
CA GLY A 199 -5.56 9.58 14.30
C GLY A 199 -7.05 9.51 14.65
N TYR A 200 -7.42 9.86 15.89
CA TYR A 200 -8.82 10.01 16.28
C TYR A 200 -9.37 11.36 15.79
N ARG A 201 -9.80 11.40 14.53
CA ARG A 201 -10.25 12.63 13.84
C ARG A 201 -11.33 12.34 12.78
N PRO A 202 -12.20 13.32 12.43
CA PRO A 202 -13.27 13.18 11.41
C PRO A 202 -12.81 13.00 9.95
N LEU A 203 -11.56 12.59 9.71
CA LEU A 203 -10.93 12.49 8.38
C LEU A 203 -10.38 11.07 8.11
N SER A 204 -10.42 10.19 9.11
CA SER A 204 -9.96 8.81 9.02
C SER A 204 -11.14 7.88 8.81
N ASN A 205 -11.03 6.87 7.94
CA ASN A 205 -12.18 6.07 7.49
C ASN A 205 -12.65 4.97 8.48
N SER A 206 -12.30 5.09 9.76
CA SER A 206 -12.74 4.17 10.82
C SER A 206 -12.40 4.65 12.24
N TYR A 207 -11.26 5.33 12.41
CA TYR A 207 -10.62 5.55 13.72
C TYR A 207 -11.41 6.41 14.70
N ASP A 208 -12.21 7.35 14.22
CA ASP A 208 -13.09 8.20 15.03
C ASP A 208 -14.34 7.47 15.53
N ALA A 209 -14.80 6.42 14.85
CA ALA A 209 -15.89 5.56 15.33
C ALA A 209 -15.46 4.57 16.44
N TRP A 210 -14.18 4.50 16.78
CA TRP A 210 -13.64 3.51 17.72
C TRP A 210 -13.78 3.91 19.19
N THR A 211 -14.24 2.98 20.02
CA THR A 211 -14.23 3.15 21.48
C THR A 211 -12.84 2.92 22.07
N PRO A 212 -12.56 3.34 23.32
CA PRO A 212 -11.29 3.04 24.00
C PRO A 212 -10.94 1.55 24.04
N GLU A 213 -11.94 0.67 24.11
CA GLU A 213 -11.76 -0.79 24.12
C GLU A 213 -11.32 -1.32 22.75
N VAL A 214 -11.84 -0.75 21.66
CA VAL A 214 -11.39 -1.07 20.28
C VAL A 214 -9.94 -0.64 20.10
N TYR A 215 -9.57 0.56 20.56
CA TYR A 215 -8.18 1.01 20.58
C TYR A 215 -7.27 0.15 21.47
N ASP A 216 -7.72 -0.26 22.66
CA ASP A 216 -6.95 -1.15 23.54
C ASP A 216 -6.64 -2.48 22.86
N GLN A 217 -7.64 -3.09 22.23
CA GLN A 217 -7.45 -4.34 21.47
C GLN A 217 -6.56 -4.13 20.24
N TYR A 218 -6.76 -3.07 19.46
CA TYR A 218 -5.97 -2.84 18.24
C TYR A 218 -4.50 -2.54 18.56
N ILE A 219 -4.24 -1.66 19.54
CA ILE A 219 -2.88 -1.32 19.98
C ILE A 219 -2.21 -2.52 20.67
N ARG A 220 -2.94 -3.35 21.42
CA ARG A 220 -2.46 -4.65 21.92
C ARG A 220 -1.99 -5.56 20.80
N GLU A 221 -2.77 -5.69 19.74
CA GLU A 221 -2.45 -6.54 18.59
C GLU A 221 -1.20 -6.02 17.86
N LEU A 222 -1.09 -4.71 17.65
CA LEU A 222 0.15 -4.08 17.18
C LEU A 222 1.34 -4.37 18.13
N ALA A 223 1.14 -4.32 19.45
CA ALA A 223 2.17 -4.63 20.45
C ALA A 223 2.69 -6.07 20.31
N ILE A 224 1.79 -7.02 20.07
CA ILE A 224 2.12 -8.43 19.83
C ILE A 224 3.05 -8.53 18.61
N PHE A 225 2.77 -7.83 17.52
CA PHE A 225 3.60 -7.78 16.31
C PHE A 225 4.86 -6.89 16.42
N GLY A 226 5.17 -6.37 17.61
CA GLY A 226 6.45 -5.72 17.91
C GLY A 226 6.43 -4.19 17.80
N VAL A 227 5.26 -3.56 17.67
CA VAL A 227 5.11 -2.09 17.69
C VAL A 227 5.47 -1.54 19.07
N ASN A 228 6.15 -0.39 19.07
CA ASN A 228 6.53 0.33 20.27
C ASN A 228 6.18 1.83 20.25
N ALA A 229 5.57 2.35 19.19
CA ALA A 229 5.09 3.73 19.12
C ALA A 229 3.71 3.82 18.46
N ILE A 230 2.84 4.68 18.98
CA ILE A 230 1.55 5.06 18.37
C ILE A 230 1.52 6.57 18.23
N GLU A 231 1.17 7.08 17.05
CA GLU A 231 1.03 8.51 16.80
C GLU A 231 -0.44 8.90 16.61
N ASN A 232 -0.93 9.84 17.43
CA ASN A 232 -2.28 10.36 17.32
C ASN A 232 -2.29 11.76 16.67
N ILE A 233 -3.46 12.24 16.24
CA ILE A 233 -3.69 13.60 15.73
C ILE A 233 -4.61 14.34 16.73
N PRO A 234 -4.09 14.82 17.88
CA PRO A 234 -4.93 15.30 18.98
C PRO A 234 -5.58 16.67 18.76
N LEU A 235 -5.01 17.50 17.87
CA LEU A 235 -5.42 18.91 17.70
C LEU A 235 -6.19 19.18 16.39
N SER A 236 -5.97 18.41 15.32
CA SER A 236 -6.63 18.68 14.03
C SER A 236 -8.08 18.20 14.00
N GLY A 237 -8.99 19.04 13.48
CA GLY A 237 -10.42 18.75 13.37
C GLY A 237 -11.23 19.11 14.62
N GLY A 238 -12.48 18.66 14.67
CA GLY A 238 -13.37 18.75 15.83
C GLY A 238 -13.95 17.38 16.17
N ASP A 239 -14.91 17.35 17.11
CA ASP A 239 -15.71 16.16 17.39
C ASP A 239 -16.80 16.00 16.29
N ASN A 240 -17.30 14.78 16.04
CA ASN A 240 -18.38 14.50 15.08
C ASN A 240 -19.44 13.53 15.66
N ASP A 241 -20.52 13.28 14.92
CA ASP A 241 -21.68 12.51 15.39
C ASP A 241 -21.43 11.00 15.59
N ILE A 242 -20.33 10.45 15.04
CA ILE A 242 -19.96 9.03 15.16
C ILE A 242 -18.92 8.76 16.25
N MET A 243 -18.32 9.80 16.83
CA MET A 243 -17.34 9.68 17.92
C MET A 243 -18.01 9.22 19.23
N PRO A 244 -17.61 8.08 19.82
CA PRO A 244 -18.22 7.57 21.05
C PRO A 244 -17.87 8.38 22.30
N ILE A 245 -16.77 9.15 22.27
CA ILE A 245 -16.32 10.08 23.33
C ILE A 245 -15.65 11.31 22.70
N SER A 246 -15.49 12.40 23.45
CA SER A 246 -14.80 13.60 22.92
C SER A 246 -13.34 13.32 22.56
N ARG A 247 -12.76 14.10 21.63
CA ARG A 247 -11.34 13.96 21.28
C ARG A 247 -10.41 14.08 22.50
N MET A 248 -10.74 14.94 23.47
CA MET A 248 -9.92 15.12 24.67
C MET A 248 -9.96 13.89 25.60
N GLU A 249 -11.09 13.21 25.69
CA GLU A 249 -11.20 11.96 26.45
C GLU A 249 -10.44 10.83 25.75
N MET A 250 -10.55 10.71 24.42
CA MET A 250 -9.80 9.71 23.66
C MET A 250 -8.29 9.98 23.69
N ASN A 251 -7.85 11.24 23.60
CA ASN A 251 -6.46 11.66 23.78
C ASN A 251 -5.86 11.12 25.09
N ARG A 252 -6.63 11.22 26.19
CA ARG A 252 -6.25 10.66 27.49
C ARG A 252 -6.26 9.13 27.49
N ALA A 253 -7.24 8.51 26.82
CA ALA A 253 -7.35 7.05 26.71
C ALA A 253 -6.16 6.44 25.95
N LEU A 254 -5.80 6.97 24.78
CA LEU A 254 -4.67 6.51 23.96
C LEU A 254 -3.33 6.63 24.70
N SER A 255 -3.13 7.74 25.41
CA SER A 255 -1.95 7.95 26.27
C SER A 255 -1.86 6.90 27.41
N ASN A 256 -2.99 6.53 28.02
CA ASN A 256 -3.06 5.45 29.01
C ASN A 256 -2.82 4.07 28.39
N ILE A 257 -3.38 3.78 27.21
CA ILE A 257 -3.19 2.52 26.48
C ILE A 257 -1.71 2.34 26.09
N CYS A 258 -1.06 3.40 25.62
CA CYS A 258 0.38 3.38 25.34
C CYS A 258 1.20 3.09 26.62
N SER A 259 0.83 3.70 27.75
CA SER A 259 1.45 3.45 29.06
C SER A 259 1.29 1.98 29.51
N LYS A 260 0.09 1.40 29.34
CA LYS A 260 -0.25 0.00 29.65
C LYS A 260 0.63 -1.00 28.89
N TYR A 261 0.88 -0.74 27.60
CA TYR A 261 1.65 -1.63 26.72
C TYR A 261 3.12 -1.24 26.52
N GLY A 262 3.62 -0.29 27.29
CA GLY A 262 5.01 0.16 27.22
C GLY A 262 5.38 0.69 25.83
N MET A 263 4.46 1.41 25.19
CA MET A 263 4.68 2.11 23.93
C MET A 263 4.96 3.59 24.17
N GLU A 264 5.72 4.20 23.28
CA GLU A 264 5.82 5.65 23.16
C GLU A 264 4.51 6.22 22.61
N TYR A 265 3.99 7.27 23.25
CA TYR A 265 2.87 8.05 22.72
C TYR A 265 3.41 9.26 21.98
N TRP A 266 3.12 9.30 20.68
CA TRP A 266 3.51 10.35 19.76
C TRP A 266 2.28 11.16 19.34
N VAL A 267 2.47 12.40 18.94
CA VAL A 267 1.40 13.23 18.38
C VAL A 267 1.85 14.03 17.17
N TRP A 268 1.00 14.09 16.15
CA TRP A 268 1.15 14.97 14.99
C TRP A 268 0.34 16.25 15.21
N THR A 269 1.00 17.40 15.15
CA THR A 269 0.45 18.71 15.53
C THR A 269 0.90 19.80 14.55
N PRO A 270 0.17 20.03 13.44
CA PRO A 270 0.43 21.12 12.51
C PRO A 270 0.05 22.49 13.09
N ALA A 271 0.77 23.55 12.69
CA ALA A 271 0.26 24.91 12.82
C ALA A 271 -0.67 25.25 11.66
N THR A 272 -1.98 25.14 11.89
CA THR A 272 -3.03 25.66 11.00
C THR A 272 -3.18 27.19 11.08
N VAL A 273 -2.34 27.85 11.88
CA VAL A 273 -2.35 29.30 12.11
C VAL A 273 -1.04 29.94 11.67
N ASP A 274 -1.13 31.20 11.28
CA ASP A 274 0.04 32.07 11.03
C ASP A 274 0.79 32.34 12.35
N LEU A 275 2.00 31.80 12.47
CA LEU A 275 2.88 31.90 13.63
C LEU A 275 3.62 33.24 13.72
N SER A 276 3.56 34.08 12.68
CA SER A 276 4.09 35.45 12.73
C SER A 276 3.15 36.40 13.49
N ASN A 277 1.85 36.05 13.58
CA ASN A 277 0.86 36.76 14.37
C ASN A 277 0.98 36.39 15.88
N PRO A 278 1.28 37.35 16.78
CA PRO A 278 1.50 37.03 18.20
C PRO A 278 0.28 36.46 18.93
N GLU A 279 -0.94 36.90 18.58
CA GLU A 279 -2.17 36.46 19.24
C GLU A 279 -2.52 35.01 18.85
N LYS A 280 -2.42 34.68 17.55
CA LYS A 280 -2.61 33.31 17.05
C LYS A 280 -1.55 32.36 17.63
N ARG A 281 -0.28 32.79 17.66
CA ARG A 281 0.82 32.04 18.27
C ARG A 281 0.57 31.77 19.76
N ALA A 282 0.09 32.75 20.50
CA ALA A 282 -0.25 32.60 21.92
C ALA A 282 -1.43 31.66 22.17
N ALA A 283 -2.49 31.73 21.35
CA ALA A 283 -3.63 30.81 21.44
C ALA A 283 -3.22 29.35 21.16
N HIS A 284 -2.36 29.13 20.16
CA HIS A 284 -1.86 27.78 19.83
C HIS A 284 -0.92 27.22 20.90
N PHE A 285 -0.11 28.06 21.58
CA PHE A 285 0.63 27.61 22.77
C PHE A 285 -0.31 27.11 23.89
N LEU A 286 -1.43 27.80 24.15
CA LEU A 286 -2.39 27.41 25.19
C LEU A 286 -3.11 26.09 24.85
N GLU A 287 -3.43 25.87 23.58
CA GLU A 287 -3.98 24.61 23.08
C GLU A 287 -3.01 23.43 23.34
N HIS A 288 -1.74 23.61 22.96
CA HIS A 288 -0.67 22.64 23.22
C HIS A 288 -0.46 22.40 24.72
N GLU A 289 -0.37 23.46 25.54
CA GLU A 289 -0.18 23.35 27.00
C GLU A 289 -1.33 22.56 27.66
N THR A 290 -2.57 22.86 27.27
CA THR A 290 -3.76 22.15 27.73
C THR A 290 -3.67 20.66 27.39
N PHE A 291 -3.34 20.33 26.14
CA PHE A 291 -3.18 18.95 25.71
C PHE A 291 -2.02 18.21 26.44
N TYR A 292 -0.88 18.86 26.64
CA TYR A 292 0.28 18.27 27.34
C TYR A 292 -0.04 17.97 28.80
N LYS A 293 -0.76 18.87 29.47
CA LYS A 293 -1.19 18.73 30.87
C LYS A 293 -2.20 17.59 31.06
N GLU A 294 -3.13 17.43 30.12
CA GLU A 294 -4.20 16.42 30.20
C GLU A 294 -3.78 15.02 29.75
N SER A 295 -2.61 14.88 29.09
CA SER A 295 -2.02 13.63 28.64
C SER A 295 -1.15 12.98 29.74
N PRO A 296 -1.50 11.79 30.28
CA PRO A 296 -0.72 11.12 31.35
C PRO A 296 0.71 10.74 30.95
N LYS A 297 0.93 10.51 29.65
CA LYS A 297 2.22 10.18 29.02
C LYS A 297 2.26 10.83 27.65
N LEU A 298 3.38 11.45 27.31
CA LEU A 298 3.70 11.92 25.95
C LEU A 298 5.21 11.83 25.77
N ASP A 299 5.68 11.18 24.70
CA ASP A 299 7.11 10.93 24.46
C ASP A 299 7.67 11.78 23.33
N ALA A 300 6.83 12.14 22.35
CA ALA A 300 7.25 13.02 21.27
C ALA A 300 6.11 13.79 20.61
N VAL A 301 6.46 14.97 20.08
CA VAL A 301 5.59 15.87 19.34
C VAL A 301 6.18 16.02 17.93
N PHE A 302 5.38 15.78 16.91
CA PHE A 302 5.75 15.91 15.51
C PHE A 302 5.02 17.10 14.89
N PHE A 303 5.80 18.10 14.50
CA PHE A 303 5.34 19.26 13.75
C PHE A 303 5.61 19.04 12.25
N PRO A 304 4.59 18.87 11.40
CA PRO A 304 4.81 18.86 9.95
C PRO A 304 5.23 20.25 9.45
N GLY A 305 6.06 20.31 8.42
CA GLY A 305 6.41 21.58 7.76
C GLY A 305 5.21 22.29 7.11
N GLY A 306 4.22 21.51 6.66
CA GLY A 306 2.98 21.97 6.08
C GLY A 306 2.02 20.81 5.78
N ASP A 307 0.92 21.12 5.09
CA ASP A 307 -0.18 20.19 4.78
C ASP A 307 -0.80 19.51 6.04
N PRO A 308 -1.54 20.27 6.87
CA PRO A 308 -1.87 21.69 6.74
C PRO A 308 -0.81 22.62 7.36
N GLY A 309 -0.83 23.88 6.92
CA GLY A 309 0.15 24.90 7.30
C GLY A 309 1.15 25.20 6.17
N ASP A 310 1.72 26.40 6.21
CA ASP A 310 2.64 26.99 5.22
C ASP A 310 3.67 27.93 5.88
N ASN A 311 3.89 27.77 7.19
CA ASN A 311 4.71 28.68 7.98
C ASN A 311 6.21 28.54 7.65
N HIS A 312 6.82 29.60 7.11
CA HIS A 312 8.27 29.63 6.87
C HIS A 312 9.04 29.29 8.17
N PRO A 313 10.12 28.48 8.11
CA PRO A 313 10.83 27.99 9.30
C PRO A 313 11.46 29.06 10.20
N ARG A 314 11.50 30.34 9.77
CA ARG A 314 11.93 31.48 10.59
C ARG A 314 10.98 31.75 11.76
N HIS A 315 9.71 31.36 11.62
CA HIS A 315 8.68 31.45 12.66
C HIS A 315 8.51 30.10 13.39
N VAL A 316 8.64 28.99 12.66
CA VAL A 316 8.53 27.64 13.23
C VAL A 316 9.65 27.33 14.22
N MET A 317 10.93 27.52 13.86
CA MET A 317 12.02 27.09 14.76
C MET A 317 12.01 27.80 16.14
N PRO A 318 11.75 29.12 16.23
CA PRO A 318 11.52 29.78 17.52
C PRO A 318 10.23 29.32 18.23
N PHE A 319 9.13 29.07 17.51
CA PHE A 319 7.91 28.51 18.09
C PHE A 319 8.15 27.13 18.73
N LEU A 320 8.84 26.22 18.05
CA LEU A 320 9.18 24.90 18.60
C LEU A 320 10.16 24.99 19.78
N ALA A 321 11.08 25.95 19.78
CA ALA A 321 11.97 26.19 20.91
C ALA A 321 11.19 26.58 22.19
N ASP A 322 10.28 27.55 22.08
CA ASP A 322 9.41 27.98 23.18
C ASP A 322 8.44 26.86 23.61
N LEU A 323 7.83 26.18 22.65
CA LEU A 323 6.94 25.02 22.88
C LEU A 323 7.64 23.90 23.66
N SER A 324 8.94 23.71 23.42
CA SER A 324 9.74 22.71 24.14
C SER A 324 9.92 23.02 25.63
N VAL A 325 9.81 24.30 26.04
CA VAL A 325 9.86 24.69 27.45
C VAL A 325 8.57 24.25 28.13
N ILE A 326 7.42 24.51 27.51
CA ILE A 326 6.09 24.09 27.98
C ILE A 326 6.02 22.55 28.05
N LEU A 327 6.41 21.87 26.98
CA LEU A 327 6.40 20.39 26.92
C LEU A 327 7.17 19.75 28.08
N LYS A 328 8.35 20.29 28.43
CA LYS A 328 9.21 19.76 29.51
C LYS A 328 8.62 19.92 30.92
N ILE A 329 7.67 20.82 31.14
CA ILE A 329 7.00 20.99 32.45
C ILE A 329 6.21 19.72 32.78
N TYR A 330 5.54 19.14 31.78
CA TYR A 330 4.68 17.97 31.94
C TYR A 330 5.39 16.67 31.56
N HIS A 331 6.22 16.71 30.50
CA HIS A 331 6.87 15.53 29.90
C HIS A 331 8.38 15.79 29.71
N PRO A 332 9.20 15.74 30.78
CA PRO A 332 10.58 16.21 30.76
C PRO A 332 11.53 15.42 29.81
N SER A 333 11.19 14.16 29.50
CA SER A 333 11.94 13.34 28.55
C SER A 333 11.55 13.57 27.09
N ALA A 334 10.40 14.19 26.83
CA ALA A 334 9.82 14.27 25.50
C ALA A 334 10.64 15.16 24.55
N LYS A 335 10.55 14.86 23.24
CA LYS A 335 11.27 15.57 22.18
C LYS A 335 10.33 16.07 21.10
N ILE A 336 10.70 17.19 20.49
CA ILE A 336 10.00 17.71 19.31
C ILE A 336 10.74 17.26 18.05
N TRP A 337 9.97 16.85 17.05
CA TRP A 337 10.40 16.38 15.74
C TRP A 337 9.73 17.20 14.65
N MET A 338 10.37 17.30 13.48
CA MET A 338 9.86 18.13 12.39
C MET A 338 10.08 17.51 11.01
N SER A 339 9.08 17.61 10.13
CA SER A 339 9.26 17.30 8.70
C SER A 339 9.56 18.56 7.90
N LEU A 340 10.10 18.37 6.70
CA LEU A 340 10.29 19.45 5.73
C LEU A 340 9.20 19.42 4.64
N GLN A 341 8.02 18.92 5.01
CA GLN A 341 6.86 18.78 4.14
C GLN A 341 6.44 20.14 3.59
N GLY A 342 6.36 20.26 2.27
CA GLY A 342 5.96 21.49 1.58
C GLY A 342 7.02 22.61 1.53
N PHE A 343 8.18 22.46 2.19
CA PHE A 343 9.22 23.48 2.19
C PHE A 343 9.95 23.56 0.85
N ASN A 344 10.18 24.79 0.37
CA ASN A 344 11.05 25.03 -0.79
C ASN A 344 12.55 24.98 -0.41
N GLU A 345 13.43 25.04 -1.42
CA GLU A 345 14.89 24.93 -1.21
C GLU A 345 15.46 25.93 -0.19
N LYS A 346 14.96 27.19 -0.18
CA LYS A 346 15.45 28.22 0.76
C LYS A 346 15.04 27.91 2.21
N GLU A 347 13.87 27.32 2.38
CA GLU A 347 13.31 26.95 3.69
C GLU A 347 13.98 25.69 4.23
N ILE A 348 14.22 24.70 3.36
CA ILE A 348 15.05 23.52 3.64
C ILE A 348 16.45 23.95 4.09
N ASN A 349 17.08 24.88 3.38
CA ASN A 349 18.39 25.43 3.75
C ASN A 349 18.34 26.12 5.13
N TYR A 350 17.38 27.02 5.34
CA TYR A 350 17.21 27.71 6.63
C TYR A 350 17.06 26.72 7.79
N PHE A 351 16.26 25.65 7.64
CA PHE A 351 16.09 24.63 8.67
C PHE A 351 17.44 23.97 9.04
N PHE A 352 18.20 23.50 8.05
CA PHE A 352 19.46 22.81 8.31
C PHE A 352 20.50 23.76 8.91
N ASP A 353 20.61 24.99 8.41
CA ASP A 353 21.55 25.99 8.92
C ASP A 353 21.23 26.33 10.39
N TRP A 354 19.94 26.55 10.71
CA TRP A 354 19.50 26.82 12.07
C TRP A 354 19.80 25.65 13.02
N ILE A 355 19.54 24.41 12.61
CA ILE A 355 19.84 23.20 13.39
C ILE A 355 21.35 23.00 13.61
N VAL A 356 22.18 23.29 12.60
CA VAL A 356 23.65 23.21 12.69
C VAL A 356 24.24 24.29 13.60
N GLU A 357 23.69 25.51 13.56
CA GLU A 357 24.09 26.64 14.40
C GLU A 357 23.69 26.42 15.87
N HIS A 358 22.39 26.24 16.12
CA HIS A 358 21.81 26.29 17.47
C HIS A 358 21.97 24.98 18.25
N LYS A 359 22.04 23.84 17.56
CA LYS A 359 22.19 22.49 18.14
C LYS A 359 21.29 22.24 19.36
N PRO A 360 19.98 22.56 19.34
CA PRO A 360 19.10 22.39 20.51
C PRO A 360 19.06 20.95 21.06
N ASP A 361 18.94 20.80 22.38
CA ASP A 361 18.76 19.49 23.03
C ASP A 361 17.29 19.08 23.19
N TRP A 362 16.35 19.96 22.84
CA TRP A 362 14.92 19.64 22.79
C TRP A 362 14.51 18.91 21.49
N PHE A 363 15.28 19.09 20.42
CA PHE A 363 14.98 18.49 19.11
C PHE A 363 15.39 17.02 19.10
N GLY A 364 14.47 16.13 18.75
CA GLY A 364 14.72 14.69 18.65
C GLY A 364 15.26 14.30 17.29
N GLY A 365 14.66 14.83 16.22
CA GLY A 365 15.02 14.45 14.87
C GLY A 365 14.12 15.02 13.79
N ALA A 366 14.56 14.83 12.54
CA ALA A 366 13.77 15.13 11.37
C ALA A 366 12.83 13.95 11.01
N VAL A 367 11.80 14.25 10.24
CA VAL A 367 10.87 13.28 9.65
C VAL A 367 10.90 13.44 8.13
N GLY A 368 11.12 12.34 7.40
CA GLY A 368 10.89 12.30 5.94
C GLY A 368 9.57 11.59 5.65
N GLY A 369 8.88 11.95 4.58
CA GLY A 369 7.54 11.46 4.26
C GLY A 369 6.97 12.15 3.02
N PRO A 370 5.64 12.15 2.82
CA PRO A 370 4.96 12.89 1.76
C PRO A 370 5.45 14.35 1.65
N ALA A 371 5.63 14.81 0.41
CA ALA A 371 6.09 16.15 0.04
C ALA A 371 7.34 16.67 0.81
N SER A 372 8.17 15.78 1.36
CA SER A 372 9.47 16.09 1.98
C SER A 372 10.63 15.75 1.03
N PRO A 373 11.83 16.30 1.22
CA PRO A 373 13.03 15.88 0.47
C PRO A 373 13.35 14.39 0.68
N PRO A 374 14.04 13.73 -0.27
CA PRO A 374 14.40 12.31 -0.16
C PRO A 374 15.17 11.99 1.14
N LEU A 375 14.89 10.82 1.74
CA LEU A 375 15.55 10.38 2.97
C LEU A 375 17.10 10.42 2.93
N PRO A 376 17.79 10.02 1.83
CA PRO A 376 19.25 10.13 1.75
C PRO A 376 19.74 11.58 1.82
N TYR A 377 18.99 12.53 1.24
CA TYR A 377 19.31 13.96 1.28
C TYR A 377 19.16 14.52 2.69
N ILE A 378 18.06 14.21 3.38
CA ILE A 378 17.86 14.62 4.78
C ILE A 378 18.95 14.00 5.68
N ARG A 379 19.27 12.72 5.47
CA ARG A 379 20.28 12.00 6.25
C ARG A 379 21.69 12.51 6.02
N GLY A 380 22.03 12.95 4.81
CA GLY A 380 23.32 13.57 4.51
C GLY A 380 23.52 14.97 5.11
N ARG A 381 22.43 15.71 5.40
CA ARG A 381 22.48 17.07 5.96
C ARG A 381 22.22 17.16 7.47
N LEU A 382 21.48 16.21 8.05
CA LEU A 382 21.12 16.27 9.47
C LEU A 382 22.33 15.92 10.38
N PRO A 383 22.67 16.74 11.38
CA PRO A 383 23.74 16.42 12.33
C PRO A 383 23.45 15.11 13.09
N GLY A 384 24.43 14.20 13.12
CA GLY A 384 24.26 12.83 13.65
C GLY A 384 23.88 12.68 15.13
N LYS A 385 23.79 13.78 15.91
CA LYS A 385 23.16 13.73 17.24
C LYS A 385 21.63 13.60 17.17
N TYR A 386 21.05 13.98 16.05
CA TYR A 386 19.62 13.93 15.76
C TYR A 386 19.24 12.71 14.93
N LYS A 387 17.99 12.30 15.09
CA LYS A 387 17.44 11.11 14.46
C LYS A 387 16.71 11.43 13.16
N LEU A 388 16.57 10.45 12.29
CA LEU A 388 15.59 10.49 11.20
C LEU A 388 14.59 9.38 11.46
N ARG A 389 13.31 9.68 11.29
CA ARG A 389 12.32 8.63 11.06
C ARG A 389 11.67 8.80 9.70
N ASP A 390 11.29 7.68 9.11
CA ASP A 390 10.37 7.67 7.98
C ASP A 390 8.93 7.86 8.50
N TYR A 391 8.13 8.55 7.70
CA TYR A 391 6.69 8.69 7.82
C TYR A 391 6.08 8.29 6.47
N PRO A 392 6.23 6.99 6.08
CA PRO A 392 5.84 6.53 4.76
C PRO A 392 4.32 6.43 4.64
N ASP A 393 3.79 6.86 3.51
CA ASP A 393 2.42 6.58 3.09
C ASP A 393 2.25 5.07 2.81
N ILE A 394 1.42 4.39 3.60
CA ILE A 394 1.07 2.96 3.37
C ILE A 394 -0.42 2.75 3.08
N THR A 395 -1.15 3.86 2.96
CA THR A 395 -2.61 3.93 3.06
C THR A 395 -3.21 4.29 1.70
N HIS A 396 -2.50 5.04 0.86
CA HIS A 396 -3.03 5.53 -0.42
C HIS A 396 -2.48 4.82 -1.66
N THR A 397 -3.38 4.29 -2.49
CA THR A 397 -3.08 3.60 -3.76
C THR A 397 -2.75 4.54 -4.92
N VAL A 398 -3.28 5.77 -4.91
CA VAL A 398 -3.10 6.78 -5.97
C VAL A 398 -2.89 8.17 -5.38
N ARG A 399 -2.41 9.14 -6.18
CA ARG A 399 -2.19 10.54 -5.76
C ARG A 399 -1.35 10.65 -4.47
N SER A 400 -0.38 9.76 -4.25
CA SER A 400 0.28 9.53 -2.95
C SER A 400 1.81 9.60 -3.04
N GLN A 401 2.50 9.42 -1.91
CA GLN A 401 3.97 9.31 -1.91
C GLN A 401 4.45 8.05 -2.67
N TYR A 402 3.70 6.95 -2.53
CA TYR A 402 4.02 5.64 -3.07
C TYR A 402 2.77 5.03 -3.73
N PRO A 403 2.34 5.54 -4.91
CA PRO A 403 1.17 5.01 -5.59
C PRO A 403 1.44 3.61 -6.16
N THR A 404 0.44 2.73 -6.09
CA THR A 404 0.50 1.34 -6.58
C THR A 404 1.01 1.31 -8.02
N PRO A 405 2.14 0.62 -8.31
CA PRO A 405 2.77 0.66 -9.62
C PRO A 405 1.86 0.23 -10.77
N TRP A 406 1.70 1.11 -11.77
CA TRP A 406 0.92 0.84 -12.98
C TRP A 406 -0.51 0.29 -12.75
N LEU A 407 -1.18 0.76 -11.69
CA LEU A 407 -2.55 0.38 -11.35
C LEU A 407 -3.53 0.61 -12.51
N ASP A 408 -4.38 -0.39 -12.78
CA ASP A 408 -5.40 -0.29 -13.84
C ASP A 408 -6.42 0.84 -13.54
N PRO A 409 -6.71 1.74 -14.50
CA PRO A 409 -7.64 2.85 -14.29
C PRO A 409 -9.01 2.44 -13.77
N ALA A 410 -9.52 1.26 -14.14
CA ALA A 410 -10.82 0.78 -13.66
C ALA A 410 -10.85 0.60 -12.14
N ILE A 411 -9.74 0.16 -11.53
CA ILE A 411 -9.61 0.11 -10.06
C ILE A 411 -9.43 1.52 -9.51
N ALA A 412 -8.56 2.34 -10.11
CA ALA A 412 -8.24 3.67 -9.60
C ALA A 412 -9.46 4.59 -9.52
N PHE A 413 -10.36 4.56 -10.51
CA PHE A 413 -11.58 5.36 -10.53
C PHE A 413 -12.64 4.90 -9.53
N THR A 414 -12.72 3.59 -9.26
CA THR A 414 -13.81 2.99 -8.45
C THR A 414 -13.40 2.82 -6.99
N SER A 415 -12.20 2.30 -6.74
CA SER A 415 -11.66 2.11 -5.39
C SER A 415 -11.08 3.40 -4.78
N GLY A 416 -10.81 4.41 -5.61
CA GLY A 416 -10.37 5.72 -5.15
C GLY A 416 -8.98 5.69 -4.49
N ARG A 417 -8.75 6.63 -3.58
CA ARG A 417 -7.44 6.83 -2.93
C ARG A 417 -7.18 5.84 -1.78
N GLU A 418 -8.22 5.51 -1.01
CA GLU A 418 -8.16 4.74 0.24
C GLU A 418 -8.88 3.38 0.12
N GLY A 419 -8.75 2.75 -1.05
CA GLY A 419 -9.21 1.38 -1.25
C GLY A 419 -8.44 0.38 -0.37
N THR A 420 -9.05 -0.76 -0.05
CA THR A 420 -8.39 -1.86 0.67
C THR A 420 -7.15 -2.35 -0.08
N ASN A 421 -5.95 -2.18 0.50
CA ASN A 421 -4.68 -2.31 -0.24
C ASN A 421 -3.66 -3.26 0.43
N PRO A 422 -3.95 -4.57 0.59
CA PRO A 422 -2.98 -5.53 1.12
C PRO A 422 -1.86 -5.78 0.09
N GLU A 423 -0.74 -5.06 0.20
CA GLU A 423 0.39 -5.08 -0.75
C GLU A 423 1.71 -5.51 -0.06
N PRO A 424 1.80 -6.76 0.44
CA PRO A 424 2.93 -7.20 1.25
C PRO A 424 4.27 -7.27 0.53
N VAL A 425 4.33 -7.45 -0.80
CA VAL A 425 5.60 -7.40 -1.56
C VAL A 425 6.03 -5.94 -1.79
N TYR A 426 5.10 -5.06 -2.17
CA TYR A 426 5.36 -3.65 -2.43
C TYR A 426 5.94 -2.94 -1.21
N TYR A 427 5.24 -2.98 -0.08
CA TYR A 427 5.68 -2.31 1.15
C TYR A 427 6.90 -2.96 1.80
N SER A 428 7.11 -4.26 1.60
CA SER A 428 8.39 -4.90 1.95
C SER A 428 9.58 -4.41 1.12
N THR A 429 9.32 -3.94 -0.11
CA THR A 429 10.36 -3.46 -1.02
C THR A 429 10.72 -2.00 -0.70
N ILE A 430 9.72 -1.14 -0.46
CA ILE A 430 9.91 0.25 0.01
C ILE A 430 10.64 0.27 1.35
N PHE A 431 10.19 -0.51 2.34
CA PHE A 431 10.84 -0.56 3.66
C PHE A 431 12.33 -0.91 3.54
N ARG A 432 12.69 -1.94 2.76
CA ARG A 432 14.08 -2.39 2.63
C ARG A 432 14.97 -1.39 1.89
N HIS A 433 14.40 -0.56 1.03
CA HIS A 433 15.09 0.56 0.39
C HIS A 433 15.35 1.70 1.37
N ASN A 434 14.35 2.10 2.16
CA ASN A 434 14.46 3.26 3.06
C ASN A 434 15.21 2.98 4.37
N GLN A 435 15.20 1.73 4.86
CA GLN A 435 15.66 1.40 6.22
C GLN A 435 17.11 1.77 6.55
N GLU A 436 18.01 1.85 5.55
CA GLU A 436 19.42 2.20 5.80
C GLU A 436 19.64 3.68 6.14
N PHE A 437 18.69 4.57 5.82
CA PHE A 437 18.80 6.01 6.06
C PHE A 437 18.21 6.45 7.41
N ILE A 438 17.41 5.60 8.06
CA ILE A 438 16.51 5.97 9.15
C ILE A 438 16.83 5.26 10.47
N ASP A 439 16.54 5.92 11.60
CA ASP A 439 16.65 5.33 12.93
C ASP A 439 15.39 4.51 13.33
N GLY A 440 14.29 4.69 12.58
CA GLY A 440 13.03 3.97 12.69
C GLY A 440 11.93 4.63 11.85
N TYR A 441 10.67 4.28 12.08
CA TYR A 441 9.53 4.80 11.34
C TYR A 441 8.27 4.89 12.22
N ILE A 442 7.35 5.75 11.82
CA ILE A 442 5.92 5.66 12.19
C ILE A 442 5.14 5.88 10.89
N THR A 443 4.38 4.90 10.41
CA THR A 443 3.74 5.03 9.08
C THR A 443 2.54 5.98 9.10
N TYR A 444 2.33 6.69 8.00
CA TYR A 444 1.08 7.42 7.74
C TYR A 444 -0.02 6.40 7.40
N SER A 445 -1.13 6.46 8.14
CA SER A 445 -2.30 5.59 7.96
C SER A 445 -3.57 6.38 8.28
N ASP A 446 -4.58 6.28 7.42
CA ASP A 446 -5.86 6.96 7.60
C ASP A 446 -7.05 6.01 7.91
N GLY A 447 -6.79 4.72 8.14
CA GLY A 447 -7.82 3.78 8.61
C GLY A 447 -7.40 2.32 8.61
N ILE A 448 -8.38 1.41 8.55
CA ILE A 448 -8.14 -0.04 8.59
C ILE A 448 -7.67 -0.67 7.27
N HIS A 449 -7.85 0.04 6.15
CA HIS A 449 -7.72 -0.51 4.80
C HIS A 449 -6.29 -1.01 4.45
N ASP A 450 -5.30 -0.53 5.21
CA ASP A 450 -3.87 -0.86 5.13
C ASP A 450 -3.35 -1.80 6.26
N ASP A 451 -4.24 -2.46 7.03
CA ASP A 451 -3.86 -3.23 8.24
C ASP A 451 -2.77 -4.29 8.00
N VAL A 452 -2.82 -4.96 6.84
CA VAL A 452 -1.77 -5.90 6.41
C VAL A 452 -0.41 -5.19 6.27
N ASN A 453 -0.39 -3.98 5.72
CA ASN A 453 0.81 -3.20 5.47
C ASN A 453 1.43 -2.71 6.80
N LYS A 454 0.59 -2.35 7.79
CA LYS A 454 1.06 -2.05 9.15
C LYS A 454 1.82 -3.23 9.76
N ILE A 455 1.29 -4.45 9.61
CA ILE A 455 1.90 -5.67 10.16
C ILE A 455 3.19 -6.05 9.40
N VAL A 456 3.24 -5.83 8.08
CA VAL A 456 4.46 -5.98 7.26
C VAL A 456 5.56 -5.03 7.74
N TYR A 457 5.26 -3.74 7.88
CA TYR A 457 6.20 -2.76 8.44
C TYR A 457 6.64 -3.13 9.86
N SER A 458 5.70 -3.44 10.76
CA SER A 458 5.96 -3.86 12.15
C SER A 458 7.01 -4.96 12.26
N MET A 459 6.83 -6.03 11.50
CA MET A 459 7.70 -7.20 11.58
C MET A 459 9.04 -6.98 10.87
N LEU A 460 9.09 -6.20 9.78
CA LEU A 460 10.36 -5.81 9.15
C LEU A 460 11.14 -4.80 10.00
N GLY A 461 10.45 -3.93 10.74
CA GLY A 461 11.03 -3.07 11.78
C GLY A 461 11.68 -3.86 12.91
N TRP A 462 11.14 -5.04 13.23
CA TRP A 462 11.75 -5.98 14.16
C TRP A 462 12.96 -6.69 13.53
N ASP A 463 12.81 -7.25 12.33
CA ASP A 463 13.88 -7.93 11.59
C ASP A 463 13.70 -7.76 10.07
N LYS A 464 14.52 -6.89 9.48
CA LYS A 464 14.47 -6.49 8.06
C LYS A 464 14.66 -7.65 7.06
N ASP A 465 15.26 -8.76 7.51
CA ASP A 465 15.61 -9.91 6.68
C ASP A 465 14.49 -10.98 6.66
N LEU A 466 13.42 -10.77 7.45
CA LEU A 466 12.22 -11.60 7.39
C LEU A 466 11.61 -11.62 5.99
N GLN A 467 11.16 -12.81 5.58
CA GLN A 467 10.51 -13.01 4.30
C GLN A 467 9.04 -12.60 4.39
N PRO A 468 8.47 -11.87 3.42
CA PRO A 468 7.09 -11.37 3.52
C PRO A 468 6.08 -12.50 3.78
N TYR A 469 6.27 -13.66 3.16
CA TYR A 469 5.44 -14.84 3.38
C TYR A 469 5.41 -15.30 4.85
N SER A 470 6.54 -15.22 5.56
CA SER A 470 6.59 -15.60 6.99
C SER A 470 5.82 -14.62 7.88
N ILE A 471 5.80 -13.33 7.51
CA ILE A 471 5.04 -12.29 8.21
C ILE A 471 3.54 -12.51 8.01
N ILE A 472 3.12 -12.73 6.76
CA ILE A 472 1.72 -13.01 6.42
C ILE A 472 1.24 -14.34 7.02
N LEU A 473 2.10 -15.35 7.15
CA LEU A 473 1.74 -16.59 7.84
C LEU A 473 1.57 -16.38 9.36
N ASP A 474 2.43 -15.59 10.02
CA ASP A 474 2.27 -15.18 11.43
C ASP A 474 0.96 -14.36 11.63
N TYR A 475 0.64 -13.44 10.69
CA TYR A 475 -0.62 -12.68 10.65
C TYR A 475 -1.85 -13.61 10.56
N VAL A 476 -1.90 -14.46 9.54
CA VAL A 476 -3.03 -15.37 9.29
C VAL A 476 -3.23 -16.33 10.47
N ARG A 477 -2.16 -16.91 11.03
CA ARG A 477 -2.27 -17.81 12.19
C ARG A 477 -2.86 -17.12 13.42
N PHE A 478 -2.46 -15.88 13.67
CA PHE A 478 -2.89 -15.15 14.86
C PHE A 478 -4.34 -14.62 14.75
N PHE A 479 -4.75 -14.14 13.57
CA PHE A 479 -6.07 -13.55 13.35
C PHE A 479 -7.13 -14.50 12.82
N PHE A 480 -6.75 -15.51 12.03
CA PHE A 480 -7.68 -16.45 11.37
C PHE A 480 -7.50 -17.92 11.81
N GLY A 481 -6.48 -18.20 12.65
CA GLY A 481 -6.18 -19.54 13.14
C GLY A 481 -5.26 -20.35 12.23
N VAL A 482 -4.88 -21.54 12.67
CA VAL A 482 -3.88 -22.38 11.97
C VAL A 482 -4.44 -23.17 10.80
N ASP A 483 -5.74 -23.47 10.80
CA ASP A 483 -6.37 -24.24 9.73
C ASP A 483 -6.49 -23.40 8.45
N ALA A 484 -6.23 -24.02 7.30
CA ALA A 484 -6.03 -23.39 5.99
C ALA A 484 -4.99 -22.24 5.94
N SER A 485 -4.21 -21.98 7.00
CA SER A 485 -3.35 -20.78 7.13
C SER A 485 -2.36 -20.56 5.97
N ILE A 486 -1.77 -21.64 5.44
CA ILE A 486 -0.89 -21.61 4.26
C ILE A 486 -1.61 -21.06 3.02
N ASN A 487 -2.86 -21.48 2.81
CA ASN A 487 -3.64 -21.12 1.63
C ASN A 487 -4.22 -19.70 1.76
N ILE A 488 -4.66 -19.30 2.95
CA ILE A 488 -5.11 -17.93 3.22
C ILE A 488 -3.92 -16.96 3.06
N ALA A 489 -2.74 -17.32 3.56
CA ALA A 489 -1.54 -16.50 3.37
C ALA A 489 -1.19 -16.33 1.88
N ASN A 490 -1.24 -17.40 1.08
CA ASN A 490 -1.08 -17.31 -0.38
C ASN A 490 -2.16 -16.43 -1.04
N SER A 491 -3.40 -16.47 -0.53
CA SER A 491 -4.51 -15.68 -1.07
C SER A 491 -4.32 -14.18 -0.86
N ILE A 492 -3.67 -13.75 0.23
CA ILE A 492 -3.31 -12.35 0.47
C ILE A 492 -2.32 -11.85 -0.60
N PHE A 493 -1.27 -12.63 -0.94
CA PHE A 493 -0.38 -12.30 -2.05
C PHE A 493 -1.08 -12.29 -3.42
N ASN A 494 -2.17 -13.05 -3.57
CA ASN A 494 -2.96 -13.02 -4.79
C ASN A 494 -3.85 -11.77 -4.89
N LEU A 495 -4.23 -11.11 -3.78
CA LEU A 495 -4.93 -9.81 -3.82
C LEU A 495 -4.03 -8.69 -4.34
N GLU A 496 -2.75 -8.69 -3.96
CA GLU A 496 -1.73 -7.79 -4.53
C GLU A 496 -1.56 -8.04 -6.04
N LYS A 497 -1.49 -9.32 -6.45
CA LYS A 497 -1.44 -9.70 -7.87
C LYS A 497 -2.70 -9.45 -8.69
N ASN A 498 -3.83 -9.08 -8.07
CA ASN A 498 -5.01 -8.64 -8.82
C ASN A 498 -4.78 -7.26 -9.46
N TRP A 499 -3.79 -6.49 -8.99
CA TRP A 499 -3.39 -5.18 -9.51
C TRP A 499 -2.16 -5.21 -10.42
N ASP A 500 -1.58 -6.39 -10.65
CA ASP A 500 -0.46 -6.57 -11.59
C ASP A 500 -1.00 -6.63 -13.04
N GLY A 501 -0.80 -5.55 -13.80
CA GLY A 501 -1.16 -5.45 -15.20
C GLY A 501 -2.67 -5.24 -15.51
N PRO A 502 -3.07 -5.34 -16.79
CA PRO A 502 -4.43 -5.03 -17.24
C PRO A 502 -5.52 -5.87 -16.56
N LEU A 503 -6.46 -5.23 -15.88
CA LEU A 503 -7.50 -5.88 -15.08
C LEU A 503 -8.36 -6.83 -15.93
N GLN A 504 -8.71 -6.43 -17.14
CA GLN A 504 -9.51 -7.25 -18.07
C GLN A 504 -8.82 -8.60 -18.38
N ASN A 505 -7.51 -8.59 -18.59
CA ASN A 505 -6.74 -9.78 -18.97
C ASN A 505 -6.06 -10.51 -17.80
N ASN A 506 -6.01 -9.91 -16.61
CA ASN A 506 -5.40 -10.51 -15.42
C ASN A 506 -6.11 -11.83 -15.05
N PRO A 507 -5.44 -13.00 -15.09
CA PRO A 507 -6.07 -14.29 -14.84
C PRO A 507 -6.31 -14.58 -13.35
N ASN A 508 -5.63 -13.86 -12.45
CA ASN A 508 -5.64 -14.17 -11.01
C ASN A 508 -6.97 -13.77 -10.36
N VAL A 509 -7.55 -12.63 -10.75
CA VAL A 509 -8.70 -11.98 -10.10
C VAL A 509 -9.82 -12.95 -9.72
N PHE A 510 -10.31 -13.74 -10.68
CA PHE A 510 -11.39 -14.69 -10.42
C PHE A 510 -10.96 -15.87 -9.55
N THR A 511 -9.73 -16.36 -9.69
CA THR A 511 -9.20 -17.44 -8.85
C THR A 511 -9.01 -16.96 -7.41
N THR A 512 -8.56 -15.72 -7.21
CA THR A 512 -8.48 -15.06 -5.91
C THR A 512 -9.87 -14.96 -5.28
N PHE A 513 -10.85 -14.39 -5.98
CA PHE A 513 -12.25 -14.31 -5.56
C PHE A 513 -12.84 -15.68 -5.17
N GLN A 514 -12.74 -16.68 -6.05
CA GLN A 514 -13.25 -18.04 -5.81
C GLN A 514 -12.62 -18.68 -4.56
N THR A 515 -11.36 -18.36 -4.28
CA THR A 515 -10.66 -18.85 -3.09
C THR A 515 -11.20 -18.21 -1.81
N PHE A 516 -11.44 -16.89 -1.80
CA PHE A 516 -12.05 -16.20 -0.66
C PHE A 516 -13.52 -16.60 -0.42
N GLU A 517 -14.26 -16.91 -1.49
CA GLU A 517 -15.61 -17.48 -1.44
C GLU A 517 -15.64 -18.90 -0.86
N ALA A 518 -14.73 -19.77 -1.30
CA ALA A 518 -14.58 -21.11 -0.76
C ALA A 518 -14.22 -21.08 0.73
N PHE A 519 -13.28 -20.21 1.12
CA PHE A 519 -12.95 -20.02 2.54
C PHE A 519 -14.12 -19.47 3.32
N GLY A 520 -14.80 -18.42 2.86
CA GLY A 520 -15.97 -17.86 3.54
C GLY A 520 -17.05 -18.90 3.87
N LYS A 521 -17.30 -19.85 2.96
CA LYS A 521 -18.27 -20.95 3.14
C LYS A 521 -17.75 -22.06 4.07
N SER A 522 -16.46 -22.39 4.00
CA SER A 522 -15.84 -23.41 4.87
C SER A 522 -15.45 -22.90 6.26
N LYS A 523 -15.45 -21.57 6.46
CA LYS A 523 -14.99 -20.87 7.67
C LYS A 523 -16.04 -19.88 8.20
N PRO A 524 -17.22 -20.36 8.64
CA PRO A 524 -18.24 -19.49 9.23
C PRO A 524 -17.74 -18.74 10.47
N GLU A 525 -16.74 -19.27 11.19
CA GLU A 525 -16.11 -18.61 12.34
C GLU A 525 -15.39 -17.29 11.99
N LEU A 526 -15.01 -17.08 10.72
CA LEU A 526 -14.34 -15.87 10.26
C LEU A 526 -15.32 -14.77 9.80
N GLN A 527 -16.61 -15.06 9.66
CA GLN A 527 -17.59 -14.12 9.09
C GLN A 527 -17.79 -12.84 9.93
N ASN A 528 -17.50 -12.89 11.23
CA ASN A 528 -17.56 -11.75 12.14
C ASN A 528 -16.17 -11.11 12.40
N ASN A 529 -15.13 -11.54 11.70
CA ASN A 529 -13.79 -11.00 11.84
C ASN A 529 -13.59 -9.89 10.79
N TRP A 530 -13.52 -8.64 11.24
CA TRP A 530 -13.40 -7.49 10.33
C TRP A 530 -12.17 -7.57 9.40
N ARG A 531 -11.04 -8.15 9.84
CA ARG A 531 -9.86 -8.36 8.97
C ARG A 531 -10.14 -9.36 7.87
N TRP A 532 -10.98 -10.36 8.13
CA TRP A 532 -11.41 -11.32 7.11
C TRP A 532 -12.41 -10.68 6.15
N GLN A 533 -13.41 -9.96 6.67
CA GLN A 533 -14.38 -9.19 5.88
C GLN A 533 -13.69 -8.19 4.95
N LEU A 534 -12.64 -7.52 5.42
CA LEU A 534 -11.85 -6.56 4.64
C LEU A 534 -11.11 -7.23 3.46
N LEU A 535 -10.46 -8.37 3.70
CA LEU A 535 -9.84 -9.17 2.62
C LEU A 535 -10.89 -9.73 1.64
N GLN A 536 -12.06 -10.13 2.14
CA GLN A 536 -13.17 -10.54 1.29
C GLN A 536 -13.70 -9.37 0.45
N LEU A 537 -13.86 -8.17 1.02
CA LEU A 537 -14.31 -6.98 0.31
C LEU A 537 -13.40 -6.74 -0.90
N LYS A 538 -12.09 -6.71 -0.68
CA LYS A 538 -11.10 -6.58 -1.76
C LYS A 538 -11.28 -7.63 -2.87
N ALA A 539 -11.39 -8.90 -2.49
CA ALA A 539 -11.53 -10.01 -3.43
C ALA A 539 -12.81 -9.92 -4.29
N HIS A 540 -13.92 -9.50 -3.69
CA HIS A 540 -15.20 -9.31 -4.40
C HIS A 540 -15.17 -8.05 -5.27
N TYR A 541 -14.56 -6.96 -4.78
CA TYR A 541 -14.46 -5.68 -5.48
C TYR A 541 -13.66 -5.83 -6.78
N ASP A 542 -12.44 -6.38 -6.73
CA ASP A 542 -11.62 -6.60 -7.93
C ASP A 542 -12.37 -7.44 -9.00
N ALA A 543 -13.08 -8.49 -8.56
CA ALA A 543 -13.85 -9.35 -9.44
C ALA A 543 -15.08 -8.65 -10.04
N TYR A 544 -15.74 -7.79 -9.26
CA TYR A 544 -16.88 -6.98 -9.73
C TYR A 544 -16.46 -5.93 -10.77
N ILE A 545 -15.40 -5.19 -10.50
CA ILE A 545 -14.87 -4.19 -11.42
C ILE A 545 -14.36 -4.86 -12.71
N LYS A 546 -13.73 -6.03 -12.62
CA LYS A 546 -13.32 -6.81 -13.81
C LYS A 546 -14.50 -7.19 -14.72
N VAL A 547 -15.63 -7.65 -14.17
CA VAL A 547 -16.81 -8.01 -15.00
C VAL A 547 -17.54 -6.80 -15.55
N ARG A 548 -17.57 -5.69 -14.81
CA ARG A 548 -18.09 -4.42 -15.32
C ARG A 548 -17.25 -3.89 -16.48
N LEU A 549 -15.92 -3.88 -16.32
CA LEU A 549 -14.97 -3.40 -17.34
C LEU A 549 -15.17 -4.12 -18.68
N ASP A 550 -15.20 -5.46 -18.66
CA ASP A 550 -15.43 -6.27 -19.87
C ASP A 550 -16.81 -6.00 -20.50
N TYR A 551 -17.85 -5.88 -19.68
CA TYR A 551 -19.21 -5.61 -20.16
C TYR A 551 -19.34 -4.21 -20.80
N GLU A 552 -18.79 -3.18 -20.15
CA GLU A 552 -18.92 -1.77 -20.53
C GLU A 552 -18.01 -1.37 -21.69
N GLN A 553 -16.82 -1.97 -21.82
CA GLN A 553 -15.99 -1.84 -23.02
C GLN A 553 -16.67 -2.45 -24.25
N ARG A 554 -17.36 -3.59 -24.09
CA ARG A 554 -18.18 -4.16 -25.19
C ARG A 554 -19.33 -3.22 -25.56
N LEU A 555 -19.97 -2.54 -24.61
CA LEU A 555 -20.98 -1.52 -24.92
C LEU A 555 -20.38 -0.33 -25.69
N GLU A 556 -19.20 0.18 -25.32
CA GLU A 556 -18.53 1.26 -26.08
C GLU A 556 -18.17 0.80 -27.50
N LYS A 557 -17.75 -0.46 -27.68
CA LYS A 557 -17.53 -1.04 -29.01
C LYS A 557 -18.82 -1.10 -29.83
N GLU A 558 -19.92 -1.58 -29.26
CA GLU A 558 -21.24 -1.65 -29.92
C GLU A 558 -21.77 -0.24 -30.28
N VAL A 559 -21.51 0.76 -29.43
CA VAL A 559 -21.76 2.17 -29.77
C VAL A 559 -20.91 2.62 -30.94
N ASN A 560 -19.61 2.35 -30.95
CA ASN A 560 -18.70 2.76 -32.04
C ASN A 560 -19.08 2.11 -33.39
N GLU A 561 -19.63 0.90 -33.38
CA GLU A 561 -20.22 0.26 -34.56
C GLU A 561 -21.50 0.99 -35.02
N ILE A 562 -22.44 1.27 -34.11
CA ILE A 562 -23.67 2.02 -34.42
C ILE A 562 -23.42 3.45 -34.90
N LEU A 563 -22.43 4.15 -34.36
CA LEU A 563 -22.03 5.47 -34.85
C LEU A 563 -21.46 5.41 -36.27
N GLY A 564 -20.92 4.26 -36.69
CA GLY A 564 -20.51 4.00 -38.07
C GLY A 564 -21.68 3.85 -39.05
N GLU A 565 -22.90 3.59 -38.58
CA GLU A 565 -24.10 3.54 -39.43
C GLU A 565 -24.67 4.94 -39.76
N ALA A 566 -24.12 6.03 -39.20
CA ALA A 566 -24.73 7.36 -39.26
C ALA A 566 -25.01 7.87 -40.69
N GLU A 567 -24.14 7.55 -41.66
CA GLU A 567 -24.35 7.83 -43.10
C GLU A 567 -25.60 7.15 -43.69
N ILE A 568 -26.01 6.01 -43.13
CA ILE A 568 -27.12 5.18 -43.62
C ILE A 568 -28.42 5.49 -42.87
N ILE A 569 -28.34 5.69 -41.55
CA ILE A 569 -29.52 5.81 -40.67
C ILE A 569 -29.81 7.24 -40.18
N GLY A 570 -28.92 8.18 -40.45
CA GLY A 570 -28.95 9.55 -39.92
C GLY A 570 -28.31 9.67 -38.53
N ALA A 571 -27.57 10.75 -38.31
CA ALA A 571 -26.83 11.05 -37.09
C ALA A 571 -27.74 11.03 -35.84
N LYS A 572 -28.95 11.60 -35.93
CA LYS A 572 -29.91 11.57 -34.81
C LYS A 572 -30.23 10.14 -34.39
N LYS A 573 -30.52 9.25 -35.34
CA LYS A 573 -30.92 7.87 -35.07
C LYS A 573 -29.74 7.02 -34.57
N ALA A 574 -28.53 7.31 -35.04
CA ALA A 574 -27.30 6.71 -34.50
C ALA A 574 -27.08 7.12 -33.04
N MET A 575 -27.18 8.41 -32.70
CA MET A 575 -27.07 8.90 -31.32
C MET A 575 -28.17 8.33 -30.40
N ASP A 576 -29.42 8.25 -30.88
CA ASP A 576 -30.53 7.68 -30.11
C ASP A 576 -30.33 6.18 -29.82
N LYS A 577 -29.90 5.40 -30.83
CA LYS A 577 -29.49 4.00 -30.63
C LYS A 577 -28.32 3.88 -29.65
N ALA A 578 -27.30 4.72 -29.78
CA ALA A 578 -26.11 4.67 -28.94
C ALA A 578 -26.42 4.92 -27.46
N ARG A 579 -27.33 5.87 -27.16
CA ARG A 579 -27.83 6.09 -25.78
C ARG A 579 -28.51 4.84 -25.21
N VAL A 580 -29.30 4.12 -26.01
CA VAL A 580 -29.97 2.86 -25.60
C VAL A 580 -28.98 1.71 -25.41
N ILE A 581 -27.82 1.73 -26.06
CA ILE A 581 -26.75 0.76 -25.78
C ILE A 581 -26.04 1.13 -24.48
N PHE A 582 -25.70 2.40 -24.29
CA PHE A 582 -25.03 2.89 -23.09
C PHE A 582 -25.87 2.76 -21.81
N SER A 583 -27.19 2.97 -21.86
CA SER A 583 -28.07 2.83 -20.69
C SER A 583 -28.11 1.41 -20.13
N GLN A 584 -27.72 0.40 -20.92
CA GLN A 584 -27.61 -0.99 -20.45
C GLN A 584 -26.56 -1.18 -19.34
N ALA A 585 -25.61 -0.25 -19.19
CA ALA A 585 -24.69 -0.24 -18.05
C ALA A 585 -25.43 -0.06 -16.71
N ASP A 586 -26.48 0.76 -16.67
CA ASP A 586 -27.27 1.03 -15.46
C ASP A 586 -28.44 0.02 -15.33
N GLU A 587 -29.10 -0.30 -16.44
CA GLU A 587 -30.28 -1.16 -16.47
C GLU A 587 -29.95 -2.63 -16.16
N LYS A 588 -28.80 -3.12 -16.63
CA LYS A 588 -28.42 -4.53 -16.47
C LYS A 588 -27.41 -4.67 -15.33
N LYS A 589 -27.90 -5.09 -14.16
CA LYS A 589 -27.05 -5.52 -13.03
C LYS A 589 -26.14 -6.69 -13.46
N ILE A 590 -24.88 -6.39 -13.75
CA ILE A 590 -23.84 -7.37 -14.09
C ILE A 590 -23.40 -8.10 -12.82
N TYR A 591 -23.45 -9.44 -12.82
CA TYR A 591 -23.15 -10.29 -11.65
C TYR A 591 -23.70 -9.72 -10.32
N PRO A 592 -25.04 -9.59 -10.17
CA PRO A 592 -25.66 -8.85 -9.06
C PRO A 592 -25.21 -9.35 -7.68
N TYR A 593 -24.98 -10.66 -7.56
CA TYR A 593 -24.41 -11.29 -6.37
C TYR A 593 -23.10 -10.65 -5.86
N LEU A 594 -22.18 -10.28 -6.77
CA LEU A 594 -20.92 -9.63 -6.36
C LEU A 594 -21.18 -8.24 -5.78
N ARG A 595 -22.02 -7.44 -6.44
CA ARG A 595 -22.39 -6.09 -5.99
C ARG A 595 -23.13 -6.13 -4.65
N GLU A 596 -24.08 -7.06 -4.50
CA GLU A 596 -24.84 -7.29 -3.27
C GLU A 596 -23.91 -7.74 -2.13
N LYS A 597 -22.94 -8.64 -2.39
CA LYS A 597 -21.99 -9.09 -1.38
C LYS A 597 -20.99 -7.99 -0.98
N ILE A 598 -20.60 -7.10 -1.89
CA ILE A 598 -19.78 -5.92 -1.56
C ILE A 598 -20.53 -4.99 -0.59
N ILE A 599 -21.80 -4.71 -0.85
CA ILE A 599 -22.64 -3.90 0.05
C ILE A 599 -22.81 -4.57 1.41
N GLU A 600 -23.08 -5.89 1.43
CA GLU A 600 -23.20 -6.68 2.67
C GLU A 600 -21.90 -6.63 3.50
N LEU A 601 -20.74 -6.76 2.85
CA LEU A 601 -19.42 -6.69 3.51
C LEU A 601 -19.11 -5.28 4.03
N CYS A 602 -19.49 -4.23 3.30
CA CYS A 602 -19.34 -2.85 3.75
C CYS A 602 -20.21 -2.53 4.97
N GLU A 603 -21.46 -2.98 5.00
CA GLU A 603 -22.35 -2.91 6.17
C GLU A 603 -21.73 -3.66 7.37
N GLN A 604 -21.24 -4.88 7.16
CA GLN A 604 -20.59 -5.70 8.19
C GLN A 604 -19.31 -5.06 8.75
N LEU A 605 -18.52 -4.40 7.91
CA LEU A 605 -17.32 -3.66 8.30
C LEU A 605 -17.66 -2.38 9.06
N ASN A 606 -18.74 -1.68 8.69
CA ASN A 606 -19.24 -0.54 9.46
C ASN A 606 -19.68 -0.99 10.87
N GLN A 607 -20.51 -2.04 10.96
CA GLN A 607 -21.01 -2.57 12.22
C GLN A 607 -19.90 -3.16 13.13
N SER A 608 -18.84 -3.75 12.56
CA SER A 608 -17.81 -4.47 13.33
C SER A 608 -16.59 -3.65 13.72
N ILE A 609 -16.24 -2.62 12.92
CA ILE A 609 -15.02 -1.82 13.12
C ILE A 609 -15.16 -0.36 12.65
N GLY A 610 -16.37 0.11 12.38
CA GLY A 610 -16.65 1.52 12.05
C GLY A 610 -16.21 1.96 10.65
N TYR A 611 -16.00 1.03 9.71
CA TYR A 611 -15.53 1.37 8.36
C TYR A 611 -16.50 2.28 7.60
N GLN A 612 -15.98 3.37 7.04
CA GLN A 612 -16.76 4.44 6.40
C GLN A 612 -16.68 4.32 4.87
N SER A 613 -17.51 3.45 4.29
CA SER A 613 -17.43 3.08 2.87
C SER A 613 -18.34 3.89 1.92
N SER A 614 -19.12 4.83 2.45
CA SER A 614 -20.07 5.69 1.74
C SER A 614 -20.31 6.96 2.57
N ILE A 615 -20.44 8.12 1.91
CA ILE A 615 -20.71 9.40 2.58
C ILE A 615 -22.10 9.37 3.23
N LEU A 616 -23.12 8.98 2.46
CA LEU A 616 -24.51 9.05 2.90
C LEU A 616 -24.88 7.94 3.89
N ASN A 617 -24.35 6.73 3.69
CA ASN A 617 -24.76 5.57 4.48
C ASN A 617 -23.84 5.29 5.67
N TYR A 618 -22.55 5.65 5.56
CA TYR A 618 -21.51 5.26 6.51
C TYR A 618 -20.59 6.42 6.92
N SER A 619 -21.05 7.67 6.76
CA SER A 619 -20.39 8.88 7.26
C SER A 619 -18.97 9.16 6.73
N ALA A 620 -18.58 8.58 5.58
CA ALA A 620 -17.29 8.88 4.95
C ALA A 620 -17.13 10.40 4.75
N HIS A 621 -16.03 10.96 5.26
CA HIS A 621 -15.86 12.41 5.37
C HIS A 621 -16.08 13.17 4.05
N ASN A 622 -15.49 12.66 2.98
CA ASN A 622 -15.62 13.17 1.62
C ASN A 622 -15.31 12.03 0.63
N PRO A 623 -15.52 12.22 -0.68
CA PRO A 623 -15.38 11.11 -1.62
C PRO A 623 -13.94 10.64 -1.90
N GLU A 624 -12.90 11.38 -1.51
CA GLU A 624 -11.52 10.87 -1.51
C GLU A 624 -11.25 9.93 -0.31
N ARG A 625 -12.07 9.98 0.75
CA ARG A 625 -11.90 9.24 2.01
C ARG A 625 -12.68 7.92 2.03
N SER A 626 -12.19 6.93 1.28
CA SER A 626 -12.65 5.53 1.32
C SER A 626 -14.12 5.27 0.94
N ALA A 627 -14.79 6.21 0.26
CA ALA A 627 -16.19 6.13 -0.18
C ALA A 627 -16.45 5.13 -1.33
N VAL A 628 -15.83 3.94 -1.29
CA VAL A 628 -15.77 2.94 -2.38
C VAL A 628 -17.12 2.44 -2.88
N LEU A 629 -18.19 2.56 -2.11
CA LEU A 629 -19.56 2.24 -2.55
C LEU A 629 -20.17 3.35 -3.41
N ASP A 630 -19.80 4.60 -3.20
CA ASP A 630 -20.35 5.74 -3.94
C ASP A 630 -19.77 5.78 -5.38
N TYR A 631 -18.61 5.15 -5.59
CA TYR A 631 -17.91 4.99 -6.89
C TYR A 631 -18.00 3.59 -7.49
N ILE A 632 -18.67 2.62 -6.82
CA ILE A 632 -18.72 1.21 -7.27
C ILE A 632 -19.34 1.04 -8.67
N ASP A 633 -20.21 1.99 -9.07
CA ASP A 633 -20.90 2.04 -10.36
C ASP A 633 -20.37 3.18 -11.27
N TYR A 634 -19.23 3.81 -10.95
CA TYR A 634 -18.59 4.81 -11.83
C TYR A 634 -18.32 4.19 -13.22
N PRO A 635 -18.65 4.85 -14.35
CA PRO A 635 -18.54 4.24 -15.68
C PRO A 635 -17.12 3.77 -16.00
N LEU A 636 -16.99 2.59 -16.60
CA LEU A 636 -15.71 1.98 -17.01
C LEU A 636 -15.49 2.10 -18.52
N ASN A 637 -16.09 3.12 -19.14
CA ASN A 637 -16.01 3.46 -20.54
C ASN A 637 -16.24 4.98 -20.74
N ASN A 638 -16.13 5.48 -21.98
CA ASN A 638 -16.26 6.92 -22.27
C ASN A 638 -17.71 7.44 -22.35
N ARG A 639 -18.72 6.70 -21.83
CA ARG A 639 -20.16 7.01 -21.99
C ARG A 639 -20.52 8.46 -21.71
N TRP A 640 -20.17 8.98 -20.52
CA TRP A 640 -20.60 10.33 -20.11
C TRP A 640 -20.08 11.41 -21.06
N TRP A 641 -18.81 11.31 -21.46
CA TRP A 641 -18.26 12.22 -22.46
C TRP A 641 -18.96 12.09 -23.82
N VAL A 642 -19.23 10.86 -24.30
CA VAL A 642 -19.93 10.65 -25.59
C VAL A 642 -21.37 11.18 -25.55
N GLU A 643 -22.09 10.98 -24.45
CA GLU A 643 -23.44 11.54 -24.25
C GLU A 643 -23.44 13.07 -24.31
N ASP A 644 -22.44 13.73 -23.70
CA ASP A 644 -22.29 15.18 -23.73
C ASP A 644 -21.86 15.66 -25.13
N GLN A 645 -21.00 14.92 -25.83
CA GLN A 645 -20.72 15.18 -27.25
C GLN A 645 -21.98 15.10 -28.12
N PHE A 646 -22.91 14.18 -27.84
CA PHE A 646 -24.18 14.12 -28.58
C PHE A 646 -25.05 15.37 -28.38
N VAL A 647 -24.95 16.07 -27.24
CA VAL A 647 -25.64 17.35 -27.02
C VAL A 647 -25.03 18.45 -27.90
N GLU A 648 -23.71 18.51 -28.02
CA GLU A 648 -23.05 19.49 -28.90
C GLU A 648 -23.29 19.18 -30.39
N ILE A 649 -23.26 17.90 -30.78
CA ILE A 649 -23.53 17.47 -32.17
C ILE A 649 -24.94 17.86 -32.62
N GLN A 650 -25.94 17.82 -31.73
CA GLN A 650 -27.30 18.23 -32.05
C GLN A 650 -27.40 19.71 -32.45
N LYS A 651 -26.47 20.57 -32.01
CA LYS A 651 -26.42 22.01 -32.32
C LYS A 651 -25.75 22.33 -33.66
N LEU A 652 -25.08 21.37 -34.30
CA LEU A 652 -24.45 21.57 -35.61
C LEU A 652 -25.51 21.82 -36.70
N ASP A 653 -25.20 22.67 -37.68
CA ASP A 653 -26.18 23.11 -38.68
C ASP A 653 -26.49 22.02 -39.72
N SER A 654 -25.46 21.31 -40.22
CA SER A 654 -25.63 20.29 -41.26
C SER A 654 -25.65 18.86 -40.72
N GLU A 655 -26.22 17.93 -41.49
CA GLU A 655 -26.15 16.49 -41.20
C GLU A 655 -24.76 15.92 -41.48
N GLU A 656 -24.02 16.52 -42.43
CA GLU A 656 -22.65 16.14 -42.79
C GLU A 656 -21.67 16.40 -41.64
N ASP A 657 -21.75 17.58 -41.01
CA ASP A 657 -20.94 17.92 -39.83
C ASP A 657 -21.23 16.98 -38.65
N LYS A 658 -22.51 16.59 -38.49
CA LYS A 658 -22.93 15.63 -37.45
C LYS A 658 -22.33 14.25 -37.68
N ILE A 659 -22.45 13.73 -38.90
CA ILE A 659 -21.86 12.46 -39.29
C ILE A 659 -20.33 12.51 -39.13
N ALA A 660 -19.67 13.57 -39.58
CA ALA A 660 -18.23 13.76 -39.45
C ALA A 660 -17.79 13.76 -37.96
N ARG A 661 -18.52 14.43 -37.07
CA ARG A 661 -18.19 14.43 -35.64
C ARG A 661 -18.44 13.07 -34.97
N LEU A 662 -19.48 12.34 -35.37
CA LEU A 662 -19.70 10.96 -34.90
C LEU A 662 -18.62 9.99 -35.41
N ASP A 663 -18.13 10.18 -36.64
CA ASP A 663 -17.03 9.39 -37.20
C ASP A 663 -15.69 9.67 -36.49
N ILE A 664 -15.44 10.93 -36.06
CA ILE A 664 -14.31 11.26 -35.17
C ILE A 664 -14.41 10.52 -33.83
N ILE A 665 -15.60 10.54 -33.19
CA ILE A 665 -15.81 9.91 -31.87
C ILE A 665 -15.57 8.40 -31.95
N ARG A 666 -16.17 7.70 -32.92
CA ARG A 666 -16.06 6.24 -33.02
C ARG A 666 -14.66 5.75 -33.43
N LYS A 667 -13.90 6.59 -34.13
CA LYS A 667 -12.52 6.30 -34.57
C LYS A 667 -11.46 6.84 -33.60
N TRP A 668 -11.85 7.43 -32.47
CA TRP A 668 -10.95 8.12 -31.55
C TRP A 668 -9.72 7.28 -31.17
N GLU A 669 -9.95 6.05 -30.71
CA GLU A 669 -8.89 5.08 -30.36
C GLU A 669 -8.41 4.22 -31.55
N ASN A 670 -8.97 4.44 -32.75
CA ASN A 670 -8.77 3.62 -33.94
C ASN A 670 -8.39 4.47 -35.17
N PRO A 671 -7.18 5.07 -35.21
CA PRO A 671 -6.74 6.02 -36.25
C PRO A 671 -6.44 5.40 -37.64
N GLY A 672 -6.92 4.17 -37.90
CA GLY A 672 -6.85 3.49 -39.19
C GLY A 672 -5.58 2.65 -39.44
N PRO A 673 -5.53 1.88 -40.54
CA PRO A 673 -4.46 0.92 -40.80
C PRO A 673 -3.07 1.55 -40.94
N GLY A 674 -2.11 1.07 -40.14
CA GLY A 674 -0.73 1.57 -40.14
C GLY A 674 -0.53 2.87 -39.34
N SER A 675 -1.58 3.35 -38.67
CA SER A 675 -1.51 4.33 -37.58
C SER A 675 -1.48 3.62 -36.22
N PHE A 676 -1.13 4.36 -35.17
CA PHE A 676 -1.06 3.87 -33.79
C PHE A 676 -1.79 4.83 -32.84
N TYR A 677 -2.26 4.32 -31.70
CA TYR A 677 -2.87 5.06 -30.60
C TYR A 677 -2.37 4.49 -29.27
N ASP A 678 -2.02 5.38 -28.33
CA ASP A 678 -1.63 5.04 -26.97
C ASP A 678 -2.36 5.97 -25.98
N ASP A 679 -3.07 5.36 -25.02
CA ASP A 679 -3.60 5.99 -23.82
C ASP A 679 -2.55 5.77 -22.71
N ILE A 680 -1.71 6.78 -22.48
CA ILE A 680 -0.40 6.57 -21.86
C ILE A 680 -0.49 6.21 -20.37
N GLY A 681 -1.54 6.66 -19.69
CA GLY A 681 -1.81 6.38 -18.28
C GLY A 681 -2.38 4.98 -18.05
N ASN A 682 -2.75 4.28 -19.11
CA ASN A 682 -3.52 3.04 -19.03
C ASN A 682 -2.65 1.82 -19.35
N VAL A 683 -2.43 0.97 -18.34
CA VAL A 683 -1.64 -0.25 -18.47
C VAL A 683 -2.12 -1.21 -19.58
N ALA A 684 -3.39 -1.12 -19.97
CA ALA A 684 -4.00 -1.94 -21.04
C ALA A 684 -3.91 -1.34 -22.46
N LYS A 685 -3.50 -0.07 -22.60
CA LYS A 685 -3.55 0.71 -23.85
C LYS A 685 -2.29 1.54 -24.13
N SER A 686 -1.15 1.15 -23.54
CA SER A 686 0.12 1.87 -23.59
C SER A 686 1.30 0.98 -24.03
N ASP A 687 1.05 0.09 -24.99
CA ASP A 687 2.01 -0.89 -25.50
C ASP A 687 3.29 -0.26 -26.05
N GLN A 688 3.23 0.96 -26.60
CA GLN A 688 4.41 1.64 -27.14
C GLN A 688 5.16 2.45 -26.08
N VAL A 689 4.57 2.69 -24.88
CA VAL A 689 5.20 3.47 -23.80
C VAL A 689 6.33 2.67 -23.15
N LEU A 690 7.54 3.24 -23.23
CA LEU A 690 8.74 2.65 -22.64
C LEU A 690 8.60 2.53 -21.12
N ARG A 691 8.70 1.30 -20.61
CA ARG A 691 8.76 1.00 -19.18
C ARG A 691 10.21 1.11 -18.67
N GLY A 692 10.36 1.65 -17.48
CA GLY A 692 11.65 1.77 -16.81
C GLY A 692 12.04 0.48 -16.10
N LYS A 693 12.83 0.62 -15.04
CA LYS A 693 13.17 -0.52 -14.18
C LYS A 693 11.94 -1.06 -13.44
N PRO A 694 11.89 -2.38 -13.16
CA PRO A 694 10.86 -2.95 -12.30
C PRO A 694 11.05 -2.49 -10.85
N LEU A 695 9.97 -2.54 -10.07
CA LEU A 695 9.94 -2.24 -8.64
C LEU A 695 11.09 -2.88 -7.83
N SER A 696 11.52 -4.09 -8.18
CA SER A 696 12.63 -4.79 -7.52
C SER A 696 14.01 -4.13 -7.70
N GLU A 697 14.18 -3.31 -8.73
CA GLU A 697 15.40 -2.55 -9.02
C GLU A 697 15.23 -1.03 -8.81
N ASP A 698 13.99 -0.56 -8.79
CA ASP A 698 13.60 0.84 -8.57
C ASP A 698 12.41 0.93 -7.59
N PRO A 699 12.66 0.72 -6.27
CA PRO A 699 11.61 0.66 -5.24
C PRO A 699 10.73 1.91 -5.13
N LEU A 700 11.22 3.05 -5.60
CA LEU A 700 10.55 4.35 -5.54
C LEU A 700 10.02 4.80 -6.91
N MET A 701 10.09 3.93 -7.94
CA MET A 701 9.59 4.16 -9.30
C MET A 701 10.14 5.44 -9.97
N GLN A 702 11.35 5.87 -9.60
CA GLN A 702 11.96 7.13 -10.06
C GLN A 702 12.39 7.11 -11.54
N THR A 703 12.72 5.93 -12.04
CA THR A 703 13.12 5.66 -13.43
C THR A 703 12.02 5.00 -14.24
N ASN A 704 10.89 4.67 -13.61
CA ASN A 704 9.72 4.05 -14.22
C ASN A 704 8.45 4.78 -13.75
N PRO A 705 8.19 6.01 -14.25
CA PRO A 705 7.12 6.86 -13.74
C PRO A 705 5.76 6.16 -13.81
N ASN A 706 5.00 6.25 -12.72
CA ASN A 706 3.64 5.74 -12.66
C ASN A 706 2.64 6.70 -13.31
N PRO A 707 1.54 6.18 -13.88
CA PRO A 707 0.33 6.97 -14.08
C PRO A 707 -0.18 7.59 -12.79
N ASP A 708 -0.84 8.74 -12.91
CA ASP A 708 -1.51 9.45 -11.83
C ASP A 708 -2.92 9.84 -12.26
N PHE A 709 -3.79 10.06 -11.28
CA PHE A 709 -5.24 10.13 -11.48
C PHE A 709 -5.75 11.49 -11.00
N MET A 710 -6.19 12.30 -11.94
CA MET A 710 -6.78 13.61 -11.65
C MET A 710 -8.05 13.45 -10.82
N TRP A 711 -8.31 14.43 -9.96
CA TRP A 711 -9.54 14.50 -9.16
C TRP A 711 -10.27 15.81 -9.48
N TRP A 712 -11.35 15.70 -10.23
CA TRP A 712 -12.19 16.80 -10.68
C TRP A 712 -13.65 16.44 -10.40
N ASP A 713 -14.48 17.45 -10.13
CA ASP A 713 -15.91 17.31 -9.88
C ASP A 713 -16.25 16.19 -8.88
N ASP A 714 -15.52 16.15 -7.76
CA ASP A 714 -15.58 15.08 -6.76
C ASP A 714 -15.47 13.67 -7.38
N GLY A 715 -14.52 13.48 -8.29
CA GLY A 715 -14.29 12.22 -8.99
C GLY A 715 -15.33 11.87 -10.07
N MET A 716 -16.38 12.69 -10.24
CA MET A 716 -17.51 12.43 -11.16
C MET A 716 -17.41 13.20 -12.49
N ALA A 717 -16.22 13.68 -12.86
CA ALA A 717 -16.02 14.50 -14.06
C ALA A 717 -16.45 13.79 -15.36
N ARG A 718 -17.26 14.48 -16.18
CA ARG A 718 -17.84 13.97 -17.44
C ARG A 718 -16.91 14.18 -18.66
N VAL A 719 -15.65 13.78 -18.49
CA VAL A 719 -14.59 13.87 -19.51
C VAL A 719 -14.20 12.49 -20.05
N ARG A 720 -13.35 12.41 -21.07
CA ARG A 720 -12.74 11.11 -21.44
C ARG A 720 -11.91 10.61 -20.26
N GLN A 721 -11.96 9.30 -20.01
CA GLN A 721 -11.23 8.67 -18.90
C GLN A 721 -9.71 8.88 -19.01
N THR A 722 -9.22 8.93 -20.24
CA THR A 722 -7.82 9.23 -20.62
C THR A 722 -7.34 10.62 -20.18
N TRP A 723 -8.24 11.57 -19.93
CA TRP A 723 -7.90 12.90 -19.43
C TRP A 723 -7.80 12.93 -17.91
N VAL A 724 -8.37 11.91 -17.25
CA VAL A 724 -8.30 11.69 -15.80
C VAL A 724 -7.08 10.84 -15.43
N SER A 725 -6.88 9.70 -16.13
CA SER A 725 -5.67 8.88 -15.99
C SER A 725 -4.56 9.44 -16.89
N LYS A 726 -3.65 10.22 -16.30
CA LYS A 726 -2.56 10.91 -17.00
C LYS A 726 -1.19 10.35 -16.62
N MET A 727 -0.17 10.67 -17.40
CA MET A 727 1.19 10.71 -16.88
C MET A 727 1.65 12.17 -16.90
N ASP A 728 2.48 12.59 -15.95
CA ASP A 728 3.14 13.89 -16.07
C ASP A 728 4.02 13.86 -17.34
N TRP A 729 5.04 13.00 -17.37
CA TRP A 729 5.78 12.68 -18.59
C TRP A 729 6.24 11.21 -18.61
N PRO A 730 6.01 10.45 -19.70
CA PRO A 730 6.59 9.11 -19.86
C PRO A 730 8.08 9.19 -20.21
N ILE A 731 8.82 8.10 -19.98
CA ILE A 731 10.22 7.96 -20.42
C ILE A 731 10.35 8.21 -21.93
N GLY A 732 9.39 7.67 -22.68
CA GLY A 732 9.26 7.82 -24.12
C GLY A 732 8.27 6.81 -24.69
N LEU A 733 8.05 6.88 -26.00
CA LEU A 733 7.28 5.87 -26.74
C LEU A 733 8.13 5.34 -27.90
N GLN A 734 8.09 4.04 -28.16
CA GLN A 734 8.81 3.40 -29.26
C GLN A 734 7.81 2.84 -30.28
N TYR A 735 7.85 3.35 -31.51
CA TYR A 735 7.05 2.85 -32.62
C TYR A 735 7.96 2.21 -33.67
N ASP A 736 7.73 0.93 -33.96
CA ASP A 736 8.48 0.15 -34.95
C ASP A 736 7.63 -0.19 -36.19
N HIS A 737 8.28 -0.73 -37.23
CA HIS A 737 7.66 -1.21 -38.46
C HIS A 737 6.89 -0.15 -39.28
N LEU A 738 7.30 1.12 -39.20
CA LEU A 738 6.71 2.24 -39.94
C LEU A 738 6.92 2.13 -41.47
N ASP A 739 5.90 2.54 -42.22
CA ASP A 739 5.94 2.61 -43.68
C ASP A 739 6.78 3.81 -44.13
N LYS A 740 8.00 3.51 -44.58
CA LYS A 740 9.01 4.50 -45.03
C LYS A 740 8.56 5.34 -46.23
N SER A 741 7.54 4.89 -46.98
CA SER A 741 6.99 5.62 -48.12
C SER A 741 5.91 6.63 -47.71
N ALA A 742 5.20 6.35 -46.61
CA ALA A 742 4.08 7.13 -46.12
C ALA A 742 4.51 8.45 -45.46
N THR A 743 3.53 9.28 -45.11
CA THR A 743 3.74 10.48 -44.29
C THR A 743 3.10 10.26 -42.93
N TYR A 744 3.73 10.77 -41.87
CA TYR A 744 3.24 10.63 -40.50
C TYR A 744 3.02 11.98 -39.83
N ILE A 745 1.89 12.11 -39.14
CA ILE A 745 1.60 13.19 -38.19
C ILE A 745 1.58 12.58 -36.79
N LEU A 746 2.35 13.15 -35.89
CA LEU A 746 2.18 12.92 -34.46
C LEU A 746 1.04 13.81 -33.97
N ARG A 747 0.06 13.25 -33.28
CA ARG A 747 -0.97 13.98 -32.56
C ARG A 747 -0.84 13.66 -31.07
N THR A 748 -1.08 14.65 -30.21
CA THR A 748 -1.10 14.45 -28.74
C THR A 748 -2.21 15.24 -28.08
N THR A 749 -2.74 14.75 -26.96
CA THR A 749 -3.57 15.53 -26.03
C THR A 749 -3.09 15.37 -24.58
N GLY A 750 -3.58 16.24 -23.69
CA GLY A 750 -3.16 16.35 -22.30
C GLY A 750 -3.57 17.70 -21.73
N TYR A 751 -2.64 18.39 -21.08
CA TYR A 751 -2.82 19.78 -20.63
C TYR A 751 -1.52 20.57 -20.74
N GLY A 752 -1.61 21.87 -21.01
CA GLY A 752 -0.44 22.75 -21.07
C GLY A 752 0.47 22.50 -22.27
N GLN A 753 1.79 22.58 -22.08
CA GLN A 753 2.80 22.47 -23.14
C GLN A 753 3.19 21.01 -23.43
N CYS A 754 3.43 20.68 -24.70
CA CYS A 754 4.02 19.39 -25.10
C CYS A 754 5.34 19.62 -25.84
N LEU A 755 6.45 19.16 -25.26
CA LEU A 755 7.80 19.48 -25.71
C LEU A 755 8.50 18.26 -26.33
N VAL A 756 7.89 17.70 -27.36
CA VAL A 756 8.28 16.39 -27.94
C VAL A 756 9.48 16.42 -28.87
N ARG A 757 10.31 15.37 -28.79
CA ARG A 757 11.39 15.01 -29.71
C ARG A 757 11.07 13.70 -30.41
N VAL A 758 11.60 13.55 -31.63
CA VAL A 758 11.57 12.32 -32.41
C VAL A 758 12.99 11.93 -32.73
N ASN A 759 13.45 10.77 -32.25
CA ASN A 759 14.84 10.31 -32.39
C ASN A 759 15.86 11.40 -31.95
N ASN A 760 15.61 12.00 -30.78
CA ASN A 760 16.32 13.14 -30.17
C ASN A 760 16.20 14.51 -30.88
N GLU A 761 15.69 14.57 -32.12
CA GLU A 761 15.46 15.83 -32.84
C GLU A 761 14.17 16.50 -32.33
N ARG A 762 14.26 17.79 -31.98
CA ARG A 762 13.12 18.56 -31.48
C ARG A 762 12.21 18.95 -32.64
N ILE A 763 10.93 18.60 -32.56
CA ILE A 763 9.91 19.04 -33.52
C ILE A 763 8.97 20.06 -32.88
N TYR A 764 8.21 20.76 -33.72
CA TYR A 764 7.34 21.87 -33.33
C TYR A 764 5.91 21.65 -33.84
N PRO A 765 4.90 22.06 -33.06
CA PRO A 765 3.51 21.85 -33.43
C PRO A 765 3.10 22.73 -34.61
N THR A 766 2.29 22.16 -35.51
CA THR A 766 1.47 22.90 -36.49
C THR A 766 0.11 23.29 -35.91
N ILE A 767 -0.33 22.63 -34.83
CA ILE A 767 -1.49 22.97 -33.99
C ILE A 767 -1.02 22.85 -32.54
N ASP A 768 -1.21 23.88 -31.70
CA ASP A 768 -0.71 23.97 -30.32
C ASP A 768 -1.78 24.45 -29.32
N GLU A 769 -2.94 23.79 -29.32
CA GLU A 769 -4.01 24.02 -28.34
C GLU A 769 -3.61 23.45 -26.95
N LYS A 770 -4.10 24.01 -25.83
CA LYS A 770 -3.49 23.83 -24.48
C LYS A 770 -4.45 23.51 -23.33
N GLY A 771 -5.76 23.63 -23.55
CA GLY A 771 -6.81 23.15 -22.66
C GLY A 771 -6.83 21.62 -22.54
N ILE A 772 -7.66 21.14 -21.62
CA ILE A 772 -7.83 19.70 -21.35
C ILE A 772 -8.56 19.06 -22.54
N GLY A 773 -7.97 18.00 -23.11
CA GLY A 773 -8.55 17.31 -24.26
C GLY A 773 -8.39 18.04 -25.61
N GLU A 774 -7.77 19.22 -25.61
CA GLU A 774 -7.44 19.95 -26.83
C GLU A 774 -6.27 19.30 -27.59
N ILE A 775 -6.16 19.54 -28.90
CA ILE A 775 -5.28 18.77 -29.77
C ILE A 775 -4.01 19.54 -30.12
N LYS A 776 -2.87 18.83 -30.07
CA LYS A 776 -1.63 19.26 -30.70
C LYS A 776 -1.26 18.33 -31.85
N GLU A 777 -0.80 18.88 -32.96
CA GLU A 777 -0.32 18.11 -34.11
C GLU A 777 1.09 18.55 -34.53
N PHE A 778 1.94 17.60 -34.89
CA PHE A 778 3.31 17.80 -35.31
C PHE A 778 3.60 16.98 -36.57
N PHE A 779 4.11 17.62 -37.62
CA PHE A 779 4.60 16.90 -38.81
C PHE A 779 5.91 16.17 -38.48
N ILE A 780 6.02 14.89 -38.86
CA ILE A 780 7.28 14.13 -38.70
C ILE A 780 8.07 14.14 -40.02
N PRO A 781 9.27 14.73 -40.07
CA PRO A 781 10.15 14.67 -41.24
C PRO A 781 10.53 13.23 -41.63
N LYS A 782 10.45 12.91 -42.94
CA LYS A 782 10.87 11.60 -43.49
C LYS A 782 12.32 11.21 -43.20
N SER A 783 13.18 12.17 -42.83
CA SER A 783 14.53 11.91 -42.32
C SER A 783 14.54 11.08 -41.04
N LEU A 784 13.55 11.25 -40.17
CA LEU A 784 13.56 10.70 -38.81
C LEU A 784 13.12 9.23 -38.74
N TYR A 785 12.42 8.69 -39.74
CA TYR A 785 11.95 7.28 -39.77
C TYR A 785 12.50 6.45 -40.95
N LYS A 786 13.65 6.80 -41.52
CA LYS A 786 14.29 6.04 -42.63
C LYS A 786 14.61 4.58 -42.27
N ASN A 787 14.89 4.30 -41.01
CA ASN A 787 15.08 2.95 -40.47
C ASN A 787 13.75 2.17 -40.39
N GLY A 788 12.60 2.85 -40.33
CA GLY A 788 11.27 2.27 -40.11
C GLY A 788 10.82 2.31 -38.65
N SER A 789 11.42 3.17 -37.82
CA SER A 789 11.02 3.34 -36.42
C SER A 789 11.32 4.73 -35.87
N ILE A 790 10.59 5.12 -34.82
CA ILE A 790 10.84 6.33 -34.05
C ILE A 790 10.74 6.08 -32.55
N THR A 791 11.62 6.74 -31.80
CA THR A 791 11.47 6.95 -30.36
C THR A 791 10.95 8.38 -30.14
N LEU A 792 9.82 8.52 -29.47
CA LEU A 792 9.34 9.79 -28.91
C LEU A 792 9.92 9.97 -27.52
N THR A 793 10.39 11.17 -27.20
CA THR A 793 10.78 11.57 -25.83
C THR A 793 10.31 13.00 -25.57
N PHE A 794 10.09 13.38 -24.31
CA PHE A 794 9.51 14.69 -23.96
C PHE A 794 10.43 15.45 -23.03
N ASP A 795 10.74 16.71 -23.35
CA ASP A 795 11.44 17.61 -22.44
C ASP A 795 10.41 18.07 -21.37
N ILE A 796 10.74 18.02 -20.07
CA ILE A 796 9.79 18.44 -19.01
C ILE A 796 9.69 19.98 -18.99
N PRO A 797 8.49 20.59 -19.08
CA PRO A 797 8.29 22.03 -18.91
C PRO A 797 8.72 22.52 -17.52
N HIS A 798 9.42 23.65 -17.45
CA HIS A 798 9.87 24.21 -16.17
C HIS A 798 8.77 25.10 -15.55
N GLU A 799 7.96 24.51 -14.67
CA GLU A 799 6.75 25.13 -14.10
C GLU A 799 6.74 25.11 -12.54
N PRO A 800 7.81 25.56 -11.86
CA PRO A 800 7.98 25.36 -10.40
C PRO A 800 6.96 26.11 -9.54
N GLU A 801 6.41 27.22 -10.03
CA GLU A 801 5.42 28.06 -9.33
C GLU A 801 3.96 27.63 -9.63
N ILE A 802 3.75 26.61 -10.45
CA ILE A 802 2.41 26.11 -10.82
C ILE A 802 2.10 24.88 -9.97
N ASN A 803 0.91 24.85 -9.35
CA ASN A 803 0.43 23.67 -8.62
C ASN A 803 0.41 22.44 -9.55
N TRP A 804 0.88 21.28 -9.09
CA TRP A 804 0.98 20.06 -9.90
C TRP A 804 -0.31 19.69 -10.66
N ARG A 805 -1.50 19.97 -10.09
CA ARG A 805 -2.80 19.73 -10.75
C ARG A 805 -3.00 20.57 -12.01
N GLN A 806 -2.26 21.67 -12.14
CA GLN A 806 -2.24 22.62 -13.25
C GLN A 806 -0.93 22.58 -14.06
N GLN A 807 0.02 21.68 -13.74
CA GLN A 807 1.23 21.52 -14.54
C GLN A 807 0.94 20.80 -15.87
N SER A 808 1.79 21.09 -16.85
CA SER A 808 1.78 20.50 -18.18
C SER A 808 2.02 18.99 -18.14
N ARG A 809 1.17 18.23 -18.85
CA ARG A 809 1.09 16.76 -18.80
C ARG A 809 0.56 16.16 -20.09
N LEU A 810 0.75 14.85 -20.26
CA LEU A 810 0.32 14.09 -21.44
C LEU A 810 -0.76 13.06 -21.07
N SER A 811 -1.68 12.79 -22.00
CA SER A 811 -2.79 11.83 -21.82
C SER A 811 -2.85 10.80 -22.95
N GLU A 812 -2.87 11.26 -24.20
CA GLU A 812 -3.02 10.37 -25.37
C GLU A 812 -2.06 10.78 -26.48
N VAL A 813 -1.61 9.78 -27.23
CA VAL A 813 -0.73 9.93 -28.40
C VAL A 813 -1.33 9.17 -29.57
N TRP A 814 -1.29 9.77 -30.76
CA TRP A 814 -1.53 9.06 -32.02
C TRP A 814 -0.36 9.27 -32.97
N LEU A 815 0.10 8.19 -33.58
CA LEU A 815 0.99 8.26 -34.74
C LEU A 815 0.16 7.98 -35.99
N ILE A 816 -0.29 9.03 -36.67
CA ILE A 816 -1.29 8.96 -37.75
C ILE A 816 -0.58 8.84 -39.10
N LYS A 817 -0.82 7.75 -39.82
CA LYS A 817 -0.43 7.57 -41.21
C LYS A 817 -1.34 8.41 -42.12
N LYS A 818 -0.74 9.14 -43.06
CA LYS A 818 -1.41 9.96 -44.09
C LYS A 818 -1.11 9.44 -45.50
#